data_AF-A0A644U1P8-F1
#
_entry.id   AF-A0A644U1P8-F1
#
_cell.length_a   1.000
_cell.length_b   1.000
_cell.length_c   1.000
_cell.angle_alpha   90.00
_cell.angle_beta   90.00
_cell.angle_gamma   90.00
#
_symmetry.space_group_name_H-M   'P 1'
#
loop_
_entity.id
_entity.type
_entity.pdbx_description
1 polymer ?
#
loop_
_entity_poly.entity_id
_entity_poly.type
_entity_poly.pdbx_seq_one_letter_code
_entity_poly.pdbx_strand_id
1 'polypeptide(L)'
;MDFFGKNVFNDAVMRERLPKNTYKALHKTIDEGLPLQLEVAEVVANAMKDWAIENGATHYTHWFQPMTGFTAEKHDSFISPTSDGKVIMEFSGKELIKGEPDASSFPNGGIRSTFEARGYTAWDCTSPAFLREDAGKVILCIPTAFCSYTGEALDKKTPLLRSMETISKQALRILRLFGNTTAKRVTPTVGAEQEYFLIEKKYHQKRLDLMLTGRTLFGVLPPKGQEMEDHYFGIINERVTAFMQEVNIELWKLGVLAKTQHKEAAPGQYEIAPIFTSTNIATDHNQIIMDTLHKVANRHGLACLLHEKPFAGVNGSGKHNNWSLSTDEGVNLLEPGKTPHENAQFLTFICAVIKAVDEYADLLRASAANSGNDHRLGANEAPPAIISIFLGDELSDIIEQLKNGKPNSSKQGGELTIGVSTLPSLPKDSTDRNRTSPFAFTGNKFEFRMVPSSLSIAGPNVVINTIVAEVLSQMADRLEKAEDFHGELQAILQEIAIHHSRVVFDGNGYSEEWVKEAARRGLPNLSSTVEAISALISEKTIELFKHHGVFSATELHSRYEIYLEQYSKTINIEALTMVDVAKRQILPAVMRYSTELAHSINTIRTADPEAEVLAQRSLLNEISPLLKDLSLKTKALQDATCAAKQLHGDAYKQGIYYRDVVFKAMNELRQTADQLEVLVDYDMWPLPSYTKMLFRL
;
A
#
# COMPACT_ATOMS: atom_id res chain seq x y z
N MET A 1 24.72 4.14 18.85
CA MET A 1 23.56 4.32 17.92
C MET A 1 23.13 5.79 18.00
N ASP A 2 24.10 6.70 17.99
CA ASP A 2 23.95 8.04 18.60
C ASP A 2 23.15 9.02 17.72
N PHE A 3 22.69 8.53 16.57
CA PHE A 3 21.93 9.26 15.58
C PHE A 3 20.47 8.81 15.47
N PHE A 4 20.01 7.80 16.22
CA PHE A 4 18.61 7.36 16.14
C PHE A 4 17.66 8.49 16.60
N GLY A 5 16.66 8.79 15.77
CA GLY A 5 15.67 9.84 16.03
C GLY A 5 16.25 11.25 16.11
N LYS A 6 17.51 11.48 15.69
CA LYS A 6 18.16 12.80 15.78
C LYS A 6 17.45 13.87 14.97
N ASN A 7 16.76 13.48 13.90
CA ASN A 7 16.04 14.37 13.00
C ASN A 7 14.54 14.42 13.35
N VAL A 8 14.15 14.10 14.59
CA VAL A 8 12.76 14.10 15.04
C VAL A 8 12.62 14.98 16.27
N PHE A 9 11.62 15.85 16.29
CA PHE A 9 11.23 16.64 17.45
C PHE A 9 10.45 15.75 18.44
N ASN A 10 11.15 14.74 18.96
CA ASN A 10 10.60 13.67 19.78
C ASN A 10 10.39 14.10 21.24
N ASP A 11 9.84 13.20 22.07
CA ASP A 11 9.57 13.45 23.50
C ASP A 11 10.79 13.94 24.28
N ALA A 12 11.98 13.40 23.99
CA ALA A 12 13.21 13.82 24.67
C ALA A 12 13.58 15.27 24.31
N VAL A 13 13.52 15.62 23.03
CA VAL A 13 13.77 17.00 22.55
C VAL A 13 12.72 17.96 23.10
N MET A 14 11.44 17.55 23.09
CA MET A 14 10.34 18.34 23.67
C MET A 14 10.57 18.59 25.16
N ARG A 15 10.98 17.59 25.93
CA ARG A 15 11.26 17.72 27.37
C ARG A 15 12.45 18.62 27.67
N GLU A 16 13.48 18.58 26.82
CA GLU A 16 14.68 19.41 26.97
C GLU A 16 14.38 20.89 26.66
N ARG A 17 13.58 21.16 25.62
CA ARG A 17 13.42 22.51 25.08
C ARG A 17 12.17 23.24 25.56
N LEU A 18 11.09 22.54 25.89
CA LEU A 18 9.84 23.17 26.29
C LEU A 18 9.84 23.49 27.79
N PRO A 19 9.29 24.66 28.19
CA PRO A 19 9.01 24.93 29.60
C PRO A 19 8.13 23.83 30.21
N LYS A 20 8.38 23.45 31.47
CA LYS A 20 7.71 22.34 32.17
C LYS A 20 6.17 22.37 32.05
N ASN A 21 5.55 23.55 32.12
CA ASN A 21 4.10 23.68 32.02
C ASN A 21 3.60 23.48 30.59
N THR A 22 4.31 24.03 29.59
CA THR A 22 4.01 23.84 28.16
C THR A 22 4.17 22.38 27.76
N TYR A 23 5.25 21.73 28.19
CA TYR A 23 5.50 20.30 27.97
C TYR A 23 4.34 19.44 28.49
N LYS A 24 3.92 19.66 29.74
CA LYS A 24 2.78 18.95 30.34
C LYS A 24 1.47 19.22 29.61
N ALA A 25 1.22 20.47 29.21
CA ALA A 25 0.02 20.84 28.47
C ALA A 25 -0.03 20.18 27.09
N LEU A 26 1.08 20.17 26.36
CA LEU A 26 1.20 19.49 25.07
C LEU A 26 0.99 17.98 25.20
N HIS A 27 1.61 17.33 26.20
CA HIS A 27 1.36 15.90 26.46
C HIS A 27 -0.10 15.62 26.76
N LYS A 28 -0.72 16.45 27.59
CA LYS A 28 -2.15 16.31 27.88
C LYS A 28 -2.99 16.40 26.59
N THR A 29 -2.68 17.33 25.70
CA THR A 29 -3.33 17.45 24.38
C THR A 29 -3.16 16.16 23.56
N ILE A 30 -1.96 15.59 23.49
CA ILE A 30 -1.66 14.36 22.72
C ILE A 30 -2.32 13.12 23.34
N ASP A 31 -2.28 13.00 24.67
CA ASP A 31 -2.75 11.82 25.40
C ASP A 31 -4.28 11.79 25.50
N GLU A 32 -4.91 12.95 25.71
CA GLU A 32 -6.37 13.09 25.88
C GLU A 32 -7.09 13.52 24.60
N GLY A 33 -6.38 13.82 23.50
CA GLY A 33 -6.99 14.26 22.23
C GLY A 33 -7.65 15.63 22.30
N LEU A 34 -7.12 16.55 23.10
CA LEU A 34 -7.69 17.88 23.30
C LEU A 34 -7.25 18.87 22.21
N PRO A 35 -8.02 19.94 21.94
CA PRO A 35 -7.54 21.03 21.10
C PRO A 35 -6.27 21.70 21.67
N LEU A 36 -5.31 22.00 20.80
CA LEU A 36 -4.09 22.70 21.18
C LEU A 36 -4.38 24.17 21.47
N GLN A 37 -4.06 24.64 22.68
CA GLN A 37 -4.20 26.04 23.06
C GLN A 37 -3.17 26.91 22.32
N LEU A 38 -3.59 28.09 21.85
CA LEU A 38 -2.74 28.97 21.06
C LEU A 38 -1.48 29.39 21.83
N GLU A 39 -1.60 29.64 23.13
CA GLU A 39 -0.49 30.01 24.00
C GLU A 39 0.56 28.88 24.10
N VAL A 40 0.10 27.62 24.11
CA VAL A 40 0.99 26.45 24.08
C VAL A 40 1.65 26.35 22.71
N ALA A 41 0.89 26.55 21.63
CA ALA A 41 1.39 26.48 20.26
C ALA A 41 2.45 27.53 19.95
N GLU A 42 2.32 28.77 20.44
CA GLU A 42 3.33 29.82 20.25
C GLU A 42 4.68 29.42 20.85
N VAL A 43 4.66 28.86 22.06
CA VAL A 43 5.90 28.39 22.72
C VAL A 43 6.49 27.18 21.99
N VAL A 44 5.64 26.25 21.56
CA VAL A 44 6.08 25.05 20.82
C VAL A 44 6.66 25.43 19.45
N ALA A 45 6.01 26.33 18.71
CA ALA A 45 6.47 26.80 17.40
C ALA A 45 7.86 27.43 17.51
N ASN A 46 8.06 28.32 18.48
CA ASN A 46 9.37 28.95 18.67
C ASN A 46 10.46 27.93 19.03
N ALA A 47 10.20 27.02 19.98
CA ALA A 47 11.15 25.97 20.35
C ALA A 47 11.46 24.99 19.20
N MET A 48 10.44 24.65 18.40
CA MET A 48 10.59 23.78 17.23
C MET A 48 11.40 24.47 16.12
N LYS A 49 11.17 25.76 15.88
CA LYS A 49 11.94 26.57 14.93
C LYS A 49 13.40 26.69 15.34
N ASP A 50 13.68 27.03 16.61
CA ASP A 50 15.05 27.15 17.11
C ASP A 50 15.79 25.81 16.99
N TRP A 51 15.16 24.71 17.39
CA TRP A 51 15.69 23.35 17.16
C TRP A 51 15.96 23.06 15.68
N ALA A 52 15.03 23.40 14.79
CA ALA A 52 15.18 23.16 13.37
C ALA A 52 16.35 23.96 12.78
N ILE A 53 16.46 25.25 13.10
CA ILE A 53 17.52 26.15 12.62
C ILE A 53 18.89 25.69 13.13
N GLU A 54 19.00 25.26 14.39
CA GLU A 54 20.23 24.71 14.95
C GLU A 54 20.71 23.45 14.19
N ASN A 55 19.77 22.69 13.62
CA ASN A 55 20.05 21.55 12.75
C ASN A 55 20.12 21.92 11.25
N GLY A 56 20.24 23.21 10.93
CA GLY A 56 20.46 23.70 9.57
C GLY A 56 19.19 23.95 8.75
N ALA A 57 18.00 23.86 9.35
CA ALA A 57 16.75 24.11 8.64
C ALA A 57 16.63 25.58 8.25
N THR A 58 16.28 25.80 6.99
CA THR A 58 16.03 27.14 6.44
C THR A 58 14.56 27.38 6.12
N HIS A 59 13.81 26.29 5.98
CA HIS A 59 12.40 26.29 5.58
C HIS A 59 11.61 25.33 6.47
N TYR A 60 10.30 25.54 6.50
CA TYR A 60 9.33 24.58 7.03
C TYR A 60 8.28 24.25 5.97
N THR A 61 7.54 23.17 6.19
CA THR A 61 6.40 22.76 5.39
C THR A 61 5.38 22.03 6.25
N HIS A 62 4.11 22.27 5.94
CA HIS A 62 3.05 21.34 6.32
C HIS A 62 3.14 20.12 5.41
N TRP A 63 3.38 18.96 6.00
CA TRP A 63 3.57 17.69 5.32
C TRP A 63 2.27 16.88 5.44
N PHE A 64 1.58 16.67 4.32
CA PHE A 64 0.29 15.99 4.31
C PHE A 64 0.16 15.00 3.15
N GLN A 65 -0.83 14.12 3.25
CA GLN A 65 -1.10 13.06 2.28
C GLN A 65 -2.43 13.31 1.56
N PRO A 66 -2.44 14.09 0.46
CA PRO A 66 -3.65 14.30 -0.33
C PRO A 66 -4.10 13.00 -1.03
N MET A 67 -5.24 13.08 -1.73
CA MET A 67 -5.84 11.95 -2.45
C MET A 67 -5.04 11.45 -3.67
N THR A 68 -3.81 11.92 -3.89
CA THR A 68 -2.91 11.49 -4.97
C THR A 68 -2.11 10.21 -4.64
N GLY A 69 -2.05 9.81 -3.37
CA GLY A 69 -1.30 8.62 -2.92
C GLY A 69 0.14 8.91 -2.48
N PHE A 70 0.65 10.11 -2.76
CA PHE A 70 1.96 10.61 -2.31
C PHE A 70 1.80 11.78 -1.34
N THR A 71 2.90 12.13 -0.65
CA THR A 71 2.94 13.30 0.22
C THR A 71 3.06 14.60 -0.58
N ALA A 72 2.50 15.68 -0.07
CA ALA A 72 2.57 17.01 -0.66
C ALA A 72 3.09 18.04 0.34
N GLU A 73 3.79 19.04 -0.18
CA GLU A 73 4.57 19.99 0.58
C GLU A 73 4.63 21.35 -0.12
N LYS A 74 4.77 22.39 0.68
CA LYS A 74 5.09 23.76 0.24
C LYS A 74 6.16 24.29 1.18
N HIS A 75 7.30 24.67 0.64
CA HIS A 75 8.43 25.14 1.44
C HIS A 75 8.34 26.65 1.66
N ASP A 76 8.01 27.04 2.89
CA ASP A 76 8.03 28.43 3.34
C ASP A 76 9.33 28.69 4.13
N SER A 77 9.98 29.82 3.88
CA SER A 77 11.19 30.22 4.61
C SER A 77 10.81 30.80 5.96
N PHE A 78 11.63 30.60 7.00
CA PHE A 78 11.45 31.28 8.29
C PHE A 78 11.68 32.81 8.24
N ILE A 79 12.03 33.36 7.07
CA ILE A 79 12.45 34.75 6.93
C ILE A 79 11.23 35.67 7.05
N SER A 80 11.28 36.59 8.00
CA SER A 80 10.28 37.64 8.20
C SER A 80 10.99 39.00 8.16
N PRO A 81 10.63 39.92 7.23
CA PRO A 81 11.25 41.24 7.14
C PRO A 81 10.76 42.14 8.29
N THR A 82 11.69 42.87 8.90
CA THR A 82 11.37 43.88 9.92
C THR A 82 11.24 45.27 9.29
N SER A 83 10.53 46.18 9.97
CA SER A 83 10.28 47.53 9.49
C SER A 83 11.56 48.39 9.33
N ASP A 84 12.66 48.01 9.98
CA ASP A 84 13.99 48.63 9.82
C ASP A 84 14.81 48.03 8.66
N GLY A 85 14.22 47.15 7.84
CA GLY A 85 14.87 46.55 6.67
C GLY A 85 15.81 45.39 6.99
N LYS A 86 15.83 44.91 8.23
CA LYS A 86 16.52 43.67 8.62
C LYS A 86 15.61 42.45 8.42
N VAL A 87 16.18 41.28 8.63
CA VAL A 87 15.49 39.99 8.57
C VAL A 87 15.61 39.31 9.92
N ILE A 88 14.49 38.78 10.41
CA ILE A 88 14.44 37.86 11.54
C ILE A 88 13.93 36.50 11.09
N MET A 89 14.19 35.47 11.90
CA MET A 89 13.64 34.14 11.68
C MET A 89 12.45 33.92 12.61
N GLU A 90 11.26 33.85 12.03
CA GLU A 90 9.98 33.75 12.73
C GLU A 90 9.23 32.47 12.32
N PHE A 91 8.54 31.89 13.29
CA PHE A 91 7.59 30.80 13.09
C PHE A 91 6.57 30.86 14.22
N SER A 92 5.36 31.26 13.91
CA SER A 92 4.31 31.53 14.90
C SER A 92 3.49 30.29 15.24
N GLY A 93 2.86 30.30 16.42
CA GLY A 93 1.90 29.28 16.82
C GLY A 93 0.72 29.16 15.86
N LYS A 94 0.33 30.29 15.22
CA LYS A 94 -0.71 30.29 14.18
C LYS A 94 -0.30 29.49 12.95
N GLU A 95 0.93 29.70 12.47
CA GLU A 95 1.47 28.93 11.34
C GLU A 95 1.68 27.47 11.70
N LEU A 96 2.08 27.16 12.94
CA LEU A 96 2.19 25.77 13.41
C LEU A 96 0.83 25.06 13.41
N ILE A 97 -0.19 25.65 14.04
CA ILE A 97 -1.51 25.01 14.15
C ILE A 97 -2.16 24.89 12.78
N LYS A 98 -2.03 25.90 11.93
CA LYS A 98 -2.79 26.01 10.69
C LYS A 98 -1.99 26.61 9.54
N GLY A 99 -1.88 25.85 8.44
CA GLY A 99 -1.44 26.36 7.16
C GLY A 99 -2.59 26.55 6.16
N GLU A 100 -2.39 27.41 5.17
CA GLU A 100 -3.33 27.62 4.04
C GLU A 100 -2.63 27.30 2.71
N PRO A 101 -2.56 26.02 2.29
CA PRO A 101 -2.04 25.67 0.97
C PRO A 101 -3.08 25.98 -0.12
N ASP A 102 -2.59 26.29 -1.32
CA ASP A 102 -3.43 26.30 -2.53
C ASP A 102 -3.85 24.86 -2.84
N ALA A 103 -5.15 24.61 -2.71
CA ALA A 103 -5.78 23.32 -2.89
C ALA A 103 -6.33 23.09 -4.31
N SER A 104 -6.21 24.06 -5.22
CA SER A 104 -6.87 24.03 -6.54
C SER A 104 -6.45 22.84 -7.43
N SER A 105 -5.22 22.36 -7.26
CA SER A 105 -4.63 21.32 -8.13
C SER A 105 -4.77 19.90 -7.60
N PHE A 106 -5.30 19.69 -6.38
CA PHE A 106 -5.47 18.35 -5.83
C PHE A 106 -6.80 17.71 -6.28
N PRO A 107 -6.81 16.38 -6.53
CA PRO A 107 -8.04 15.66 -6.82
C PRO A 107 -9.04 15.83 -5.68
N ASN A 108 -10.26 16.27 -6.01
CA ASN A 108 -11.31 16.55 -5.04
C ASN A 108 -12.68 15.92 -5.38
N GLY A 109 -12.78 15.20 -6.51
CA GLY A 109 -13.98 14.41 -6.85
C GLY A 109 -15.27 15.22 -6.91
N GLY A 110 -15.18 16.49 -7.32
CA GLY A 110 -16.35 17.38 -7.43
C GLY A 110 -16.80 18.04 -6.12
N ILE A 111 -16.11 17.83 -5.00
CA ILE A 111 -16.37 18.54 -3.74
C ILE A 111 -16.16 20.05 -3.92
N ARG A 112 -15.28 20.44 -4.85
CA ARG A 112 -14.90 21.84 -5.07
C ARG A 112 -15.10 22.23 -6.52
N SER A 113 -15.49 23.48 -6.74
CA SER A 113 -15.48 24.05 -8.09
C SER A 113 -14.04 24.32 -8.52
N THR A 114 -13.77 24.23 -9.83
CA THR A 114 -12.41 24.38 -10.38
C THR A 114 -11.77 25.76 -10.16
N PHE A 115 -12.55 26.78 -9.79
CA PHE A 115 -12.05 28.12 -9.45
C PHE A 115 -11.79 28.33 -7.95
N GLU A 116 -12.16 27.38 -7.09
CA GLU A 116 -11.96 27.49 -5.65
C GLU A 116 -10.57 26.96 -5.27
N ALA A 117 -9.76 27.79 -4.60
CA ALA A 117 -8.35 27.46 -4.28
C ALA A 117 -8.07 27.25 -2.78
N ARG A 118 -8.95 27.70 -1.88
CA ARG A 118 -8.69 27.62 -0.44
C ARG A 118 -8.88 26.21 0.13
N GLY A 119 -7.89 25.73 0.88
CA GLY A 119 -7.95 24.57 1.77
C GLY A 119 -7.19 24.88 3.06
N TYR A 120 -7.37 24.03 4.08
CA TYR A 120 -6.74 24.24 5.38
C TYR A 120 -5.94 23.00 5.78
N THR A 121 -4.76 23.23 6.34
CA THR A 121 -3.97 22.19 7.02
C THR A 121 -4.03 22.41 8.52
N ALA A 122 -4.05 21.33 9.29
CA ALA A 122 -4.00 21.36 10.74
C ALA A 122 -2.91 20.41 11.24
N TRP A 123 -2.06 20.86 12.17
CA TRP A 123 -1.00 20.02 12.72
C TRP A 123 -1.58 18.83 13.50
N ASP A 124 -1.15 17.63 13.12
CA ASP A 124 -1.36 16.42 13.91
C ASP A 124 -0.25 16.31 14.96
N CYS A 125 -0.52 16.82 16.16
CA CYS A 125 0.43 16.75 17.27
C CYS A 125 0.70 15.32 17.79
N THR A 126 -0.08 14.32 17.35
CA THR A 126 0.17 12.91 17.68
C THR A 126 1.24 12.29 16.78
N SER A 127 1.67 12.99 15.73
CA SER A 127 2.82 12.65 14.89
C SER A 127 3.92 13.71 15.03
N PRO A 128 5.15 13.32 15.42
CA PRO A 128 6.20 14.29 15.70
C PRO A 128 6.68 14.98 14.43
N ALA A 129 6.96 16.29 14.52
CA ALA A 129 7.65 17.01 13.46
C ALA A 129 9.06 16.44 13.25
N PHE A 130 9.55 16.47 12.02
CA PHE A 130 10.85 15.91 11.68
C PHE A 130 11.61 16.82 10.71
N LEU A 131 12.93 16.64 10.67
CA LEU A 131 13.81 17.32 9.73
C LEU A 131 14.11 16.40 8.58
N ARG A 132 13.81 16.87 7.38
CA ARG A 132 14.19 16.18 6.16
C ARG A 132 15.40 16.86 5.54
N GLU A 133 16.44 16.06 5.34
CA GLU A 133 17.65 16.45 4.64
C GLU A 133 17.53 16.05 3.16
N ASP A 134 17.60 17.01 2.25
CA ASP A 134 17.58 16.77 0.81
C ASP A 134 18.59 17.65 0.08
N ALA A 135 19.55 17.02 -0.59
CA ALA A 135 20.60 17.68 -1.39
C ALA A 135 21.27 18.90 -0.71
N GLY A 136 21.51 18.82 0.62
CA GLY A 136 22.13 19.90 1.40
C GLY A 136 21.16 20.96 1.94
N LYS A 137 19.85 20.82 1.68
CA LYS A 137 18.79 21.61 2.29
C LYS A 137 18.17 20.81 3.45
N VAL A 138 17.99 21.46 4.59
CA VAL A 138 17.23 20.91 5.72
C VAL A 138 15.89 21.63 5.81
N ILE A 139 14.82 20.87 6.00
CA ILE A 139 13.44 21.37 6.01
C ILE A 139 12.72 20.78 7.22
N LEU A 140 12.05 21.64 7.98
CA LEU A 140 11.14 21.23 9.05
C LEU A 140 9.82 20.76 8.45
N CYS A 141 9.53 19.47 8.55
CA CYS A 141 8.29 18.86 8.10
C CYS A 141 7.34 18.68 9.29
N ILE A 142 6.16 19.27 9.18
CA ILE A 142 5.12 19.25 10.22
C ILE A 142 3.97 18.36 9.72
N PRO A 143 3.77 17.16 10.28
CA PRO A 143 2.69 16.27 9.85
C PRO A 143 1.31 16.91 10.03
N THR A 144 0.53 17.02 8.96
CA THR A 144 -0.75 17.74 9.01
C THR A 144 -1.89 16.97 8.36
N ALA A 145 -3.09 17.15 8.91
CA ALA A 145 -4.35 16.83 8.25
C ALA A 145 -4.72 17.94 7.25
N PHE A 146 -5.41 17.62 6.16
CA PHE A 146 -5.80 18.55 5.11
C PHE A 146 -7.28 18.43 4.73
N CYS A 147 -8.00 19.56 4.81
CA CYS A 147 -9.44 19.65 4.56
C CYS A 147 -9.80 20.79 3.60
N SER A 148 -10.99 20.68 3.01
CA SER A 148 -11.61 21.71 2.18
C SER A 148 -11.97 22.96 3.00
N TYR A 149 -12.37 24.03 2.31
CA TYR A 149 -12.93 25.21 2.95
C TYR A 149 -14.23 24.92 3.75
N THR A 150 -15.01 23.94 3.30
CA THR A 150 -16.29 23.51 3.90
C THR A 150 -16.13 22.40 4.96
N GLY A 151 -14.92 21.89 5.16
CA GLY A 151 -14.57 20.95 6.24
C GLY A 151 -14.50 19.48 5.84
N GLU A 152 -14.76 19.13 4.58
CA GLU A 152 -14.57 17.77 4.07
C GLU A 152 -13.07 17.39 4.01
N ALA A 153 -12.76 16.15 4.35
CA ALA A 153 -11.41 15.59 4.30
C ALA A 153 -10.95 15.38 2.86
N LEU A 154 -9.94 16.14 2.45
CA LEU A 154 -9.26 16.04 1.14
C LEU A 154 -7.95 15.25 1.23
N ASP A 155 -7.79 14.48 2.31
CA ASP A 155 -6.58 13.76 2.63
C ASP A 155 -6.88 12.32 3.10
N LYS A 156 -5.79 11.62 3.38
CA LYS A 156 -5.79 10.27 3.93
C LYS A 156 -5.68 10.26 5.47
N LYS A 157 -5.18 11.34 6.07
CA LYS A 157 -4.88 11.43 7.51
C LYS A 157 -6.14 11.68 8.33
N THR A 158 -6.97 12.65 7.95
CA THR A 158 -8.20 12.98 8.71
C THR A 158 -9.11 11.76 8.91
N PRO A 159 -9.45 10.97 7.87
CA PRO A 159 -10.32 9.81 8.04
C PRO A 159 -9.65 8.70 8.85
N LEU A 160 -8.32 8.58 8.78
CA LEU A 160 -7.56 7.62 9.56
C LEU A 160 -7.69 7.93 11.05
N LEU A 161 -7.44 9.18 11.44
CA LEU A 161 -7.59 9.63 12.83
C LEU A 161 -9.01 9.41 13.36
N ARG A 162 -10.03 9.80 12.57
CA ARG A 162 -11.44 9.53 12.92
C ARG A 162 -11.69 8.03 13.14
N SER A 163 -11.21 7.16 12.25
CA SER A 163 -11.39 5.70 12.38
C SER A 163 -10.70 5.13 13.62
N MET A 164 -9.54 5.69 14.01
CA MET A 164 -8.79 5.28 15.20
C MET A 164 -9.53 5.68 16.49
N GLU A 165 -10.12 6.88 16.52
CA GLU A 165 -10.98 7.32 17.63
C GLU A 165 -12.22 6.43 17.75
N THR A 166 -12.87 6.12 16.63
CA THR A 166 -14.06 5.27 16.59
C THR A 166 -13.76 3.87 17.13
N ILE A 167 -12.72 3.19 16.64
CA ILE A 167 -12.40 1.85 17.14
C ILE A 167 -11.95 1.87 18.60
N SER A 168 -11.22 2.91 19.03
CA SER A 168 -10.84 3.09 20.44
C SER A 168 -12.08 3.17 21.33
N LYS A 169 -13.06 4.00 20.95
CA LYS A 169 -14.31 4.18 21.70
C LYS A 169 -15.09 2.87 21.84
N GLN A 170 -15.29 2.15 20.74
CA GLN A 170 -16.09 0.92 20.76
C GLN A 170 -15.35 -0.23 21.46
N ALA A 171 -14.04 -0.35 21.28
CA ALA A 171 -13.23 -1.32 22.00
C ALA A 171 -13.25 -1.06 23.51
N LEU A 172 -13.17 0.20 23.95
CA LEU A 172 -13.26 0.54 25.38
C LEU A 172 -14.61 0.16 25.99
N ARG A 173 -15.73 0.33 25.28
CA ARG A 173 -17.05 -0.12 25.76
C ARG A 173 -17.06 -1.62 26.06
N ILE A 174 -16.53 -2.43 25.13
CA ILE A 174 -16.35 -3.86 25.33
C ILE A 174 -15.44 -4.14 26.54
N LEU A 175 -14.29 -3.48 26.64
CA LEU A 175 -13.38 -3.66 27.78
C LEU A 175 -14.03 -3.30 29.13
N ARG A 176 -14.90 -2.29 29.18
CA ARG A 176 -15.67 -1.95 30.40
C ARG A 176 -16.59 -3.08 30.82
N LEU A 177 -17.23 -3.74 29.86
CA LEU A 177 -18.10 -4.90 30.13
C LEU A 177 -17.31 -6.10 30.67
N PHE A 178 -16.05 -6.26 30.26
CA PHE A 178 -15.13 -7.26 30.82
C PHE A 178 -14.46 -6.81 32.14
N GLY A 179 -14.84 -5.66 32.70
CA GLY A 179 -14.39 -5.18 34.00
C GLY A 179 -13.09 -4.36 34.00
N ASN A 180 -12.50 -4.04 32.85
CA ASN A 180 -11.36 -3.13 32.79
C ASN A 180 -11.84 -1.70 33.10
N THR A 181 -11.34 -1.07 34.15
CA THR A 181 -11.67 0.32 34.52
C THR A 181 -10.51 1.30 34.35
N THR A 182 -9.35 0.83 33.91
CA THR A 182 -8.08 1.56 33.98
C THR A 182 -7.56 2.00 32.62
N ALA A 183 -7.72 1.16 31.58
CA ALA A 183 -7.32 1.51 30.21
C ALA A 183 -8.12 2.73 29.73
N LYS A 184 -7.46 3.76 29.19
CA LYS A 184 -8.12 4.99 28.73
C LYS A 184 -8.25 5.04 27.21
N ARG A 185 -7.45 4.25 26.49
CA ARG A 185 -7.39 4.27 25.03
C ARG A 185 -7.06 2.89 24.49
N VAL A 186 -7.66 2.54 23.36
CA VAL A 186 -7.24 1.40 22.55
C VAL A 186 -6.69 1.95 21.24
N THR A 187 -5.44 1.63 20.93
CA THR A 187 -4.75 2.13 19.75
C THR A 187 -4.59 0.99 18.76
N PRO A 188 -5.09 1.13 17.51
CA PRO A 188 -4.72 0.21 16.46
C PRO A 188 -3.23 0.38 16.11
N THR A 189 -2.58 -0.74 15.81
CA THR A 189 -1.16 -0.81 15.49
C THR A 189 -0.96 -1.51 14.16
N VAL A 190 0.07 -1.08 13.42
CA VAL A 190 0.42 -1.68 12.12
C VAL A 190 1.93 -1.83 11.97
N GLY A 191 2.36 -3.02 11.52
CA GLY A 191 3.66 -3.23 10.89
C GLY A 191 3.49 -3.42 9.38
N ALA A 192 3.98 -2.47 8.59
CA ALA A 192 3.84 -2.49 7.13
C ALA A 192 5.11 -3.07 6.48
N GLU A 193 5.02 -4.26 5.91
CA GLU A 193 6.09 -4.89 5.12
C GLU A 193 6.09 -4.26 3.73
N GLN A 194 7.19 -3.63 3.31
CA GLN A 194 7.28 -2.91 2.04
C GLN A 194 8.16 -3.68 1.05
N GLU A 195 7.53 -4.27 0.04
CA GLU A 195 8.25 -4.86 -1.08
C GLU A 195 8.53 -3.84 -2.18
N TYR A 196 9.62 -4.06 -2.91
CA TYR A 196 10.06 -3.21 -4.02
C TYR A 196 11.04 -3.95 -4.94
N PHE A 197 11.21 -3.46 -6.17
CA PHE A 197 12.28 -3.89 -7.07
C PHE A 197 13.40 -2.85 -7.16
N LEU A 198 14.63 -3.31 -7.35
CA LEU A 198 15.75 -2.48 -7.77
C LEU A 198 16.21 -2.90 -9.17
N ILE A 199 16.56 -1.93 -10.00
CA ILE A 199 17.29 -2.14 -11.26
C ILE A 199 18.41 -1.10 -11.42
N GLU A 200 19.39 -1.36 -12.30
CA GLU A 200 20.36 -0.33 -12.63
C GLU A 200 19.69 0.89 -13.30
N LYS A 201 19.99 2.10 -12.80
CA LYS A 201 19.40 3.36 -13.29
C LYS A 201 19.57 3.56 -14.79
N LYS A 202 20.68 3.10 -15.37
CA LYS A 202 20.97 3.18 -16.81
C LYS A 202 19.95 2.41 -17.67
N TYR A 203 19.40 1.31 -17.17
CA TYR A 203 18.38 0.54 -17.89
C TYR A 203 17.01 1.18 -17.71
N HIS A 204 16.70 1.66 -16.50
CA HIS A 204 15.49 2.44 -16.25
C HIS A 204 15.38 3.64 -17.20
N GLN A 205 16.45 4.42 -17.36
CA GLN A 205 16.49 5.59 -18.26
C GLN A 205 16.34 5.25 -19.75
N LYS A 206 16.59 4.01 -20.16
CA LYS A 206 16.41 3.52 -21.53
C LYS A 206 15.03 2.91 -21.78
N ARG A 207 14.18 2.86 -20.75
CA ARG A 207 12.85 2.25 -20.79
C ARG A 207 11.81 3.32 -20.49
N LEU A 208 11.33 3.98 -21.55
CA LEU A 208 10.32 5.04 -21.44
C LEU A 208 9.05 4.55 -20.72
N ASP A 209 8.68 3.29 -20.95
CA ASP A 209 7.59 2.64 -20.25
C ASP A 209 7.83 2.58 -18.74
N LEU A 210 8.97 2.08 -18.26
CA LEU A 210 9.30 2.10 -16.84
C LEU A 210 9.29 3.50 -16.24
N MET A 211 9.86 4.48 -16.95
CA MET A 211 9.95 5.86 -16.46
C MET A 211 8.58 6.53 -16.28
N LEU A 212 7.63 6.28 -17.18
CA LEU A 212 6.34 6.96 -17.20
C LEU A 212 5.24 6.18 -16.47
N THR A 213 5.37 4.86 -16.36
CA THR A 213 4.30 4.00 -15.84
C THR A 213 4.72 3.16 -14.64
N GLY A 214 6.02 3.14 -14.29
CA GLY A 214 6.56 2.32 -13.21
C GLY A 214 6.61 0.83 -13.53
N ARG A 215 6.18 0.41 -14.73
CA ARG A 215 6.16 -0.98 -15.18
C ARG A 215 6.60 -1.13 -16.63
N THR A 216 6.98 -2.34 -16.98
CA THR A 216 7.25 -2.72 -18.36
C THR A 216 5.93 -2.99 -19.11
N LEU A 217 5.78 -2.36 -20.27
CA LEU A 217 4.62 -2.54 -21.16
C LEU A 217 4.92 -3.53 -22.29
N PHE A 218 6.21 -3.73 -22.57
CA PHE A 218 6.75 -4.74 -23.47
C PHE A 218 7.87 -5.51 -22.75
N GLY A 219 8.12 -6.75 -23.15
CA GLY A 219 9.26 -7.50 -22.64
C GLY A 219 8.99 -8.99 -22.50
N VAL A 220 9.94 -9.78 -22.98
CA VAL A 220 9.97 -11.24 -22.86
C VAL A 220 10.70 -11.69 -21.59
N LEU A 221 10.21 -12.78 -21.02
CA LEU A 221 10.85 -13.43 -19.88
C LEU A 221 12.24 -13.98 -20.25
N PRO A 222 13.24 -13.82 -19.36
CA PRO A 222 14.54 -14.44 -19.54
C PRO A 222 14.46 -15.98 -19.45
N PRO A 223 15.40 -16.74 -20.06
CA PRO A 223 15.42 -18.20 -19.93
C PRO A 223 15.58 -18.71 -18.49
N LYS A 224 16.21 -17.91 -17.62
CA LYS A 224 16.18 -18.07 -16.16
C LYS A 224 15.36 -16.91 -15.61
N GLY A 225 14.18 -17.17 -15.07
CA GLY A 225 13.35 -16.23 -14.33
C GLY A 225 13.48 -16.46 -12.83
N GLN A 226 12.47 -17.10 -12.25
CA GLN A 226 12.38 -17.42 -10.82
C GLN A 226 12.18 -18.92 -10.57
N GLU A 227 12.36 -19.76 -11.59
CA GLU A 227 11.98 -21.19 -11.56
C GLU A 227 12.83 -22.01 -10.58
N MET A 228 13.99 -21.48 -10.17
CA MET A 228 14.90 -22.13 -9.23
C MET A 228 14.59 -21.84 -7.76
N GLU A 229 13.71 -20.87 -7.47
CA GLU A 229 13.36 -20.42 -6.10
C GLU A 229 14.61 -20.05 -5.26
N ASP A 230 15.74 -19.71 -5.90
CA ASP A 230 17.06 -19.48 -5.29
C ASP A 230 17.26 -18.04 -4.80
N HIS A 231 16.25 -17.19 -5.00
CA HIS A 231 16.30 -15.77 -4.67
C HIS A 231 15.83 -15.46 -3.24
N TYR A 232 14.77 -16.15 -2.77
CA TYR A 232 14.17 -15.90 -1.46
C TYR A 232 15.16 -16.22 -0.33
N PHE A 233 15.42 -15.25 0.55
CA PHE A 233 16.50 -15.31 1.56
C PHE A 233 17.90 -15.65 1.03
N GLY A 234 18.14 -15.46 -0.27
CA GLY A 234 19.47 -15.55 -0.86
C GLY A 234 20.40 -14.45 -0.36
N ILE A 235 21.71 -14.64 -0.56
CA ILE A 235 22.73 -13.65 -0.20
C ILE A 235 22.46 -12.33 -0.96
N ILE A 236 22.34 -11.22 -0.23
CA ILE A 236 22.20 -9.87 -0.81
C ILE A 236 23.55 -9.47 -1.44
N ASN A 237 23.53 -8.94 -2.65
CA ASN A 237 24.77 -8.51 -3.32
C ASN A 237 25.36 -7.27 -2.63
N GLU A 238 26.68 -7.08 -2.70
CA GLU A 238 27.37 -6.01 -1.96
C GLU A 238 26.82 -4.61 -2.30
N ARG A 239 26.44 -4.37 -3.56
CA ARG A 239 25.89 -3.10 -4.01
C ARG A 239 24.51 -2.80 -3.40
N VAL A 240 23.63 -3.79 -3.30
CA VAL A 240 22.32 -3.60 -2.63
C VAL A 240 22.50 -3.57 -1.12
N THR A 241 23.47 -4.29 -0.55
CA THR A 241 23.82 -4.15 0.87
C THR A 241 24.21 -2.71 1.21
N ALA A 242 25.05 -2.07 0.39
CA ALA A 242 25.42 -0.67 0.59
C ALA A 242 24.21 0.29 0.50
N PHE A 243 23.33 0.06 -0.48
CA PHE A 243 22.06 0.79 -0.60
C PHE A 243 21.18 0.62 0.66
N MET A 244 20.95 -0.63 1.08
CA MET A 244 20.11 -0.95 2.24
C MET A 244 20.69 -0.39 3.55
N GLN A 245 22.02 -0.41 3.69
CA GLN A 245 22.69 0.20 4.84
C GLN A 245 22.40 1.70 4.93
N GLU A 246 22.48 2.42 3.81
CA GLU A 246 22.16 3.85 3.79
C GLU A 246 20.66 4.12 4.02
N VAL A 247 19.77 3.30 3.44
CA VAL A 247 18.32 3.37 3.73
C VAL A 247 18.06 3.25 5.22
N ASN A 248 18.64 2.23 5.89
CA ASN A 248 18.47 2.05 7.32
C ASN A 248 18.98 3.23 8.13
N ILE A 249 20.15 3.78 7.78
CA ILE A 249 20.70 4.95 8.48
C ILE A 249 19.77 6.16 8.34
N GLU A 250 19.28 6.48 7.14
CA GLU A 250 18.36 7.59 6.93
C GLU A 250 17.04 7.40 7.69
N LEU A 251 16.48 6.19 7.66
CA LEU A 251 15.26 5.84 8.39
C LEU A 251 15.45 5.93 9.91
N TRP A 252 16.56 5.43 10.44
CA TRP A 252 16.87 5.51 11.87
C TRP A 252 17.05 6.96 12.33
N LYS A 253 17.64 7.85 11.54
CA LYS A 253 17.70 9.29 11.86
C LYS A 253 16.32 9.90 12.04
N LEU A 254 15.35 9.44 11.24
CA LEU A 254 13.94 9.85 11.26
C LEU A 254 13.08 9.07 12.27
N GLY A 255 13.70 8.26 13.14
CA GLY A 255 13.00 7.51 14.19
C GLY A 255 12.20 6.29 13.69
N VAL A 256 12.33 5.92 12.41
CA VAL A 256 11.70 4.73 11.85
C VAL A 256 12.48 3.50 12.29
N LEU A 257 11.81 2.56 12.97
CA LEU A 257 12.40 1.32 13.47
C LEU A 257 12.55 0.26 12.37
N ALA A 258 13.27 0.59 11.28
CA ALA A 258 13.62 -0.36 10.22
C ALA A 258 14.41 -1.54 10.82
N LYS A 259 13.88 -2.76 10.68
CA LYS A 259 14.35 -3.93 11.44
C LYS A 259 14.77 -5.09 10.56
N THR A 260 13.93 -5.45 9.60
CA THR A 260 14.13 -6.62 8.74
C THR A 260 14.29 -6.18 7.29
N GLN A 261 15.21 -6.82 6.58
CA GLN A 261 15.39 -6.67 5.14
C GLN A 261 15.89 -7.98 4.54
N HIS A 262 15.42 -8.34 3.36
CA HIS A 262 15.86 -9.52 2.64
C HIS A 262 15.57 -9.42 1.14
N LYS A 263 16.10 -10.40 0.39
CA LYS A 263 15.64 -10.69 -0.96
C LYS A 263 14.27 -11.37 -0.91
N GLU A 264 13.46 -10.98 -1.87
CA GLU A 264 12.18 -11.61 -2.16
C GLU A 264 12.31 -12.69 -3.24
N ALA A 265 11.19 -13.34 -3.58
CA ALA A 265 11.14 -14.47 -4.50
C ALA A 265 11.56 -14.14 -5.94
N ALA A 266 11.27 -12.93 -6.46
CA ALA A 266 11.71 -12.55 -7.80
C ALA A 266 13.14 -11.96 -7.83
N PRO A 267 13.88 -12.13 -8.94
CA PRO A 267 15.18 -11.48 -9.12
C PRO A 267 15.07 -9.95 -9.00
N GLY A 268 15.94 -9.36 -8.18
CA GLY A 268 15.93 -7.91 -7.95
C GLY A 268 14.77 -7.38 -7.10
N GLN A 269 13.95 -8.28 -6.53
CA GLN A 269 12.93 -7.95 -5.54
C GLN A 269 13.50 -8.02 -4.12
N TYR A 270 13.08 -7.09 -3.28
CA TYR A 270 13.51 -6.97 -1.89
C TYR A 270 12.34 -6.54 -1.01
N GLU A 271 12.49 -6.75 0.29
CA GLU A 271 11.56 -6.28 1.31
C GLU A 271 12.29 -5.47 2.39
N ILE A 272 11.60 -4.47 2.96
CA ILE A 272 11.94 -3.84 4.24
C ILE A 272 10.72 -3.84 5.16
N ALA A 273 10.90 -4.29 6.41
CA ALA A 273 9.85 -4.29 7.42
C ALA A 273 10.31 -3.52 8.69
N PRO A 274 9.60 -2.45 9.09
CA PRO A 274 9.80 -1.80 10.38
C PRO A 274 9.06 -2.53 11.50
N ILE A 275 9.49 -2.31 12.74
CA ILE A 275 8.70 -2.70 13.92
C ILE A 275 7.37 -1.94 13.90
N PHE A 276 6.29 -2.63 14.24
CA PHE A 276 4.95 -2.02 14.30
C PHE A 276 4.91 -0.85 15.29
N THR A 277 3.98 0.07 15.05
CA THR A 277 3.68 1.20 15.93
C THR A 277 2.21 1.58 15.76
N SER A 278 1.75 2.66 16.41
CA SER A 278 0.38 3.14 16.20
C SER A 278 0.10 3.34 14.71
N THR A 279 -1.10 2.99 14.24
CA THR A 279 -1.44 3.05 12.81
C THR A 279 -1.17 4.43 12.21
N ASN A 280 -1.36 5.50 12.99
CA ASN A 280 -1.07 6.86 12.58
C ASN A 280 0.42 7.06 12.22
N ILE A 281 1.31 6.71 13.15
CA ILE A 281 2.76 6.82 12.96
C ILE A 281 3.25 5.84 11.90
N ALA A 282 2.73 4.61 11.87
CA ALA A 282 3.09 3.60 10.87
C ALA A 282 2.77 4.08 9.45
N THR A 283 1.67 4.82 9.28
CA THR A 283 1.27 5.40 7.99
C THR A 283 2.27 6.46 7.54
N ASP A 284 2.66 7.36 8.44
CA ASP A 284 3.65 8.40 8.14
C ASP A 284 5.03 7.78 7.85
N HIS A 285 5.45 6.82 8.67
CA HIS A 285 6.70 6.08 8.50
C HIS A 285 6.73 5.32 7.17
N ASN A 286 5.63 4.72 6.72
CA ASN A 286 5.59 4.04 5.43
C ASN A 286 5.81 5.01 4.26
N GLN A 287 5.24 6.22 4.31
CA GLN A 287 5.52 7.24 3.29
C GLN A 287 7.00 7.67 3.29
N ILE A 288 7.57 7.84 4.49
CA ILE A 288 9.00 8.14 4.66
C ILE A 288 9.87 6.99 4.09
N ILE A 289 9.48 5.73 4.31
CA ILE A 289 10.17 4.57 3.73
C ILE A 289 10.15 4.63 2.21
N MET A 290 8.98 4.82 1.58
CA MET A 290 8.86 4.88 0.12
C MET A 290 9.69 6.01 -0.49
N ASP A 291 9.67 7.21 0.12
CA ASP A 291 10.49 8.35 -0.32
C ASP A 291 12.00 8.07 -0.16
N THR A 292 12.40 7.50 0.99
CA THR A 292 13.80 7.15 1.29
C THR A 292 14.34 6.11 0.31
N LEU A 293 13.56 5.07 0.00
CA LEU A 293 13.93 4.05 -0.99
C LEU A 293 14.25 4.67 -2.35
N HIS A 294 13.39 5.56 -2.86
CA HIS A 294 13.63 6.25 -4.13
C HIS A 294 14.86 7.16 -4.10
N LYS A 295 15.04 7.93 -3.03
CA LYS A 295 16.16 8.88 -2.89
C LYS A 295 17.49 8.16 -2.81
N VAL A 296 17.60 7.16 -1.93
CA VAL A 296 18.84 6.41 -1.74
C VAL A 296 19.14 5.58 -2.99
N ALA A 297 18.14 4.97 -3.65
CA ALA A 297 18.37 4.22 -4.89
C ALA A 297 19.00 5.13 -5.95
N ASN A 298 18.49 6.34 -6.11
CA ASN A 298 19.04 7.33 -7.04
C ASN A 298 20.50 7.70 -6.74
N ARG A 299 20.89 7.83 -5.46
CA ARG A 299 22.28 8.09 -5.05
C ARG A 299 23.22 6.93 -5.37
N HIS A 300 22.72 5.70 -5.31
CA HIS A 300 23.47 4.47 -5.62
C HIS A 300 23.47 4.09 -7.10
N GLY A 301 22.97 4.95 -7.99
CA GLY A 301 22.85 4.66 -9.42
C GLY A 301 21.88 3.52 -9.72
N LEU A 302 20.88 3.34 -8.84
CA LEU A 302 19.79 2.39 -8.93
C LEU A 302 18.47 3.13 -9.19
N ALA A 303 17.46 2.40 -9.66
CA ALA A 303 16.08 2.84 -9.68
C ALA A 303 15.26 1.88 -8.82
N CYS A 304 14.50 2.43 -7.87
CA CYS A 304 13.54 1.68 -7.06
C CYS A 304 12.18 1.73 -7.74
N LEU A 305 11.53 0.57 -7.88
CA LEU A 305 10.21 0.42 -8.49
C LEU A 305 9.24 -0.08 -7.41
N LEU A 306 8.22 0.73 -7.10
CA LEU A 306 7.18 0.41 -6.13
C LEU A 306 5.87 -0.06 -6.77
N HIS A 307 5.82 -0.16 -8.11
CA HIS A 307 4.66 -0.69 -8.81
C HIS A 307 4.45 -2.17 -8.44
N GLU A 308 3.20 -2.61 -8.35
CA GLU A 308 2.82 -3.95 -7.85
C GLU A 308 3.25 -5.08 -8.78
N LYS A 309 3.38 -4.76 -10.07
CA LYS A 309 3.83 -5.69 -11.12
C LYS A 309 4.78 -5.03 -12.13
N PRO A 310 6.03 -4.68 -11.76
CA PRO A 310 6.94 -3.97 -12.66
C PRO A 310 7.34 -4.81 -13.88
N PHE A 311 7.49 -6.13 -13.69
CA PHE A 311 7.82 -7.11 -14.72
C PHE A 311 6.72 -8.17 -14.82
N ALA A 312 6.31 -8.51 -16.05
CA ALA A 312 5.34 -9.57 -16.25
C ALA A 312 5.99 -10.95 -16.06
N GLY A 313 5.23 -11.91 -15.54
CA GLY A 313 5.67 -13.31 -15.43
C GLY A 313 6.58 -13.66 -14.25
N VAL A 314 6.93 -12.70 -13.38
CA VAL A 314 7.64 -12.93 -12.10
C VAL A 314 6.75 -12.51 -10.92
N ASN A 315 7.15 -12.76 -9.66
CA ASN A 315 6.41 -12.28 -8.48
C ASN A 315 6.19 -10.77 -8.53
N GLY A 316 5.06 -10.32 -7.96
CA GLY A 316 4.74 -8.90 -7.83
C GLY A 316 5.09 -8.38 -6.44
N SER A 317 5.03 -7.07 -6.25
CA SER A 317 5.33 -6.41 -4.97
C SER A 317 4.06 -6.11 -4.16
N GLY A 318 3.99 -6.64 -2.95
CA GLY A 318 2.94 -6.37 -1.96
C GLY A 318 3.31 -5.29 -0.93
N LYS A 319 2.33 -4.96 -0.07
CA LYS A 319 2.58 -4.24 1.18
C LYS A 319 1.80 -4.86 2.34
N HIS A 320 2.30 -5.91 2.98
CA HIS A 320 1.51 -6.60 4.00
C HIS A 320 1.25 -5.71 5.21
N ASN A 321 -0.02 -5.61 5.61
CA ASN A 321 -0.47 -4.80 6.74
C ASN A 321 -0.74 -5.69 7.94
N ASN A 322 0.23 -5.77 8.86
CA ASN A 322 0.10 -6.51 10.11
C ASN A 322 -0.66 -5.66 11.15
N TRP A 323 -1.98 -5.77 11.17
CA TRP A 323 -2.89 -4.98 11.99
C TRP A 323 -3.23 -5.66 13.33
N SER A 324 -3.20 -4.90 14.42
CA SER A 324 -3.65 -5.35 15.75
C SER A 324 -4.21 -4.19 16.60
N LEU A 325 -4.72 -4.50 17.80
CA LEU A 325 -5.30 -3.55 18.75
C LEU A 325 -4.60 -3.67 20.10
N SER A 326 -4.13 -2.56 20.67
CA SER A 326 -3.47 -2.56 21.98
C SER A 326 -4.03 -1.48 22.90
N THR A 327 -4.21 -1.81 24.18
CA THR A 327 -4.56 -0.81 25.21
C THR A 327 -3.35 0.09 25.51
N ASP A 328 -3.59 1.27 26.08
CA ASP A 328 -2.56 2.15 26.62
C ASP A 328 -1.76 1.54 27.79
N GLU A 329 -2.23 0.41 28.34
CA GLU A 329 -1.54 -0.39 29.35
C GLU A 329 -0.62 -1.47 28.73
N GLY A 330 -0.58 -1.57 27.40
CA GLY A 330 0.26 -2.53 26.67
C GLY A 330 -0.37 -3.91 26.44
N VAL A 331 -1.68 -4.08 26.68
CA VAL A 331 -2.38 -5.35 26.45
C VAL A 331 -2.81 -5.44 24.98
N ASN A 332 -2.33 -6.48 24.27
CA ASN A 332 -2.79 -6.81 22.92
C ASN A 332 -4.14 -7.57 23.00
N LEU A 333 -5.17 -7.01 22.36
CA LEU A 333 -6.54 -7.55 22.40
C LEU A 333 -6.74 -8.74 21.45
N LEU A 334 -5.79 -8.98 20.54
CA LEU A 334 -5.76 -10.13 19.63
C LEU A 334 -4.76 -11.20 20.08
N GLU A 335 -4.23 -11.11 21.29
CA GLU A 335 -3.37 -12.15 21.85
C GLU A 335 -4.22 -13.29 22.45
N PRO A 336 -4.15 -14.52 21.93
CA PRO A 336 -4.97 -15.64 22.39
C PRO A 336 -4.66 -16.06 23.83
N GLY A 337 -3.40 -15.92 24.25
CA GLY A 337 -2.91 -16.47 25.51
C GLY A 337 -2.72 -17.99 25.44
N LYS A 338 -2.59 -18.63 26.62
CA LYS A 338 -2.31 -20.08 26.71
C LYS A 338 -3.55 -20.96 26.52
N THR A 339 -4.73 -20.46 26.88
CA THR A 339 -6.02 -21.17 26.77
C THR A 339 -7.01 -20.32 25.97
N PRO A 340 -6.83 -20.22 24.63
CA PRO A 340 -7.64 -19.33 23.80
C PRO A 340 -9.14 -19.59 23.89
N HIS A 341 -9.56 -20.84 24.07
CA HIS A 341 -10.97 -21.23 24.23
C HIS A 341 -11.61 -20.71 25.54
N GLU A 342 -10.82 -20.39 26.56
CA GLU A 342 -11.30 -19.80 27.82
C GLU A 342 -11.26 -18.26 27.82
N ASN A 343 -10.50 -17.68 26.89
CA ASN A 343 -10.26 -16.24 26.81
C ASN A 343 -11.44 -15.52 26.13
N ALA A 344 -12.52 -15.33 26.88
CA ALA A 344 -13.75 -14.73 26.37
C ALA A 344 -13.54 -13.35 25.73
N GLN A 345 -12.65 -12.51 26.28
CA GLN A 345 -12.33 -11.21 25.69
C GLN A 345 -11.69 -11.37 24.31
N PHE A 346 -10.67 -12.21 24.18
CA PHE A 346 -10.05 -12.51 22.89
C PHE A 346 -11.07 -13.06 21.87
N LEU A 347 -11.93 -13.99 22.30
CA LEU A 347 -12.99 -14.54 21.45
C LEU A 347 -13.98 -13.47 20.98
N THR A 348 -14.31 -12.49 21.83
CA THR A 348 -15.11 -11.32 21.43
C THR A 348 -14.44 -10.54 20.30
N PHE A 349 -13.16 -10.20 20.44
CA PHE A 349 -12.45 -9.44 19.40
C PHE A 349 -12.25 -10.24 18.12
N ILE A 350 -11.94 -11.54 18.19
CA ILE A 350 -11.75 -12.36 16.99
C ILE A 350 -13.07 -12.57 16.23
N CYS A 351 -14.18 -12.83 16.93
CA CYS A 351 -15.49 -12.93 16.32
C CYS A 351 -15.92 -11.58 15.71
N ALA A 352 -15.59 -10.45 16.35
CA ALA A 352 -15.86 -9.14 15.80
C ALA A 352 -15.13 -8.93 14.46
N VAL A 353 -13.85 -9.31 14.38
CA VAL A 353 -13.08 -9.25 13.13
C VAL A 353 -13.66 -10.17 12.06
N ILE A 354 -14.01 -11.42 12.40
CA ILE A 354 -14.60 -12.39 11.44
C ILE A 354 -15.89 -11.84 10.84
N LYS A 355 -16.81 -11.36 11.69
CA LYS A 355 -18.07 -10.76 11.23
C LYS A 355 -17.81 -9.53 10.37
N ALA A 356 -16.89 -8.65 10.77
CA ALA A 356 -16.60 -7.43 10.04
C ALA A 356 -16.07 -7.71 8.62
N VAL A 357 -15.14 -8.67 8.49
CA VAL A 357 -14.58 -9.06 7.19
C VAL A 357 -15.61 -9.78 6.32
N ASP A 358 -16.46 -10.64 6.90
CA ASP A 358 -17.53 -11.31 6.15
C ASP A 358 -18.57 -10.32 5.61
N GLU A 359 -19.01 -9.38 6.45
CA GLU A 359 -20.05 -8.41 6.08
C GLU A 359 -19.55 -7.37 5.08
N TYR A 360 -18.29 -6.95 5.17
CA TYR A 360 -17.72 -5.84 4.39
C TYR A 360 -16.57 -6.28 3.48
N ALA A 361 -16.60 -7.52 3.00
CA ALA A 361 -15.59 -8.10 2.12
C ALA A 361 -15.36 -7.26 0.84
N ASP A 362 -16.42 -6.76 0.23
CA ASP A 362 -16.38 -5.89 -0.95
C ASP A 362 -15.65 -4.56 -0.67
N LEU A 363 -15.96 -3.91 0.45
CA LEU A 363 -15.32 -2.69 0.91
C LEU A 363 -13.85 -2.90 1.27
N LEU A 364 -13.51 -4.03 1.91
CA LEU A 364 -12.12 -4.39 2.21
C LEU A 364 -11.32 -4.62 0.93
N ARG A 365 -11.89 -5.30 -0.08
CA ARG A 365 -11.28 -5.46 -1.40
C ARG A 365 -11.11 -4.11 -2.13
N ALA A 366 -12.08 -3.20 -2.01
CA ALA A 366 -12.02 -1.85 -2.57
C ALA A 366 -10.89 -1.01 -1.93
N SER A 367 -10.63 -1.19 -0.63
CA SER A 367 -9.58 -0.47 0.09
C SER A 367 -8.16 -0.72 -0.43
N ALA A 368 -7.97 -1.86 -1.10
CA ALA A 368 -6.70 -2.29 -1.71
C ALA A 368 -6.73 -2.23 -3.26
N ALA A 369 -7.69 -1.53 -3.86
CA ALA A 369 -7.85 -1.46 -5.31
C ALA A 369 -7.01 -0.32 -5.93
N ASN A 370 -6.20 -0.64 -6.93
CA ASN A 370 -5.60 0.29 -7.88
C ASN A 370 -5.27 -0.46 -9.19
N SER A 371 -5.01 0.27 -10.28
CA SER A 371 -4.73 -0.35 -11.58
C SER A 371 -3.54 -1.31 -11.56
N GLY A 372 -2.49 -1.01 -10.80
CA GLY A 372 -1.31 -1.87 -10.69
C GLY A 372 -1.59 -3.20 -9.99
N ASN A 373 -2.42 -3.19 -8.95
CA ASN A 373 -2.76 -4.37 -8.14
C ASN A 373 -3.68 -5.34 -8.89
N ASP A 374 -4.47 -4.87 -9.86
CA ASP A 374 -5.22 -5.74 -10.79
C ASP A 374 -4.30 -6.68 -11.58
N HIS A 375 -3.01 -6.32 -11.75
CA HIS A 375 -2.01 -7.20 -12.37
C HIS A 375 -1.28 -8.14 -11.40
N ARG A 376 -1.43 -7.89 -10.09
CA ARG A 376 -0.72 -8.63 -9.05
C ARG A 376 -1.58 -9.74 -8.46
N LEU A 377 -2.82 -9.43 -8.08
CA LEU A 377 -3.68 -10.35 -7.33
C LEU A 377 -4.02 -11.63 -8.11
N GLY A 378 -4.08 -12.76 -7.38
CA GLY A 378 -4.49 -14.07 -7.92
C GLY A 378 -3.39 -14.93 -8.53
N ALA A 379 -2.12 -14.55 -8.41
CA ALA A 379 -0.98 -15.35 -8.88
C ALA A 379 0.28 -15.07 -8.07
N ASN A 380 1.27 -15.97 -8.13
CA ASN A 380 2.65 -15.77 -7.63
C ASN A 380 2.70 -15.17 -6.21
N GLU A 381 2.13 -15.86 -5.23
CA GLU A 381 2.08 -15.47 -3.81
C GLU A 381 1.22 -14.25 -3.45
N ALA A 382 0.62 -13.56 -4.44
CA ALA A 382 -0.39 -12.54 -4.17
C ALA A 382 -1.77 -13.18 -3.98
N PRO A 383 -2.57 -12.81 -2.98
CA PRO A 383 -3.88 -13.42 -2.73
C PRO A 383 -4.86 -13.21 -3.90
N PRO A 384 -5.85 -14.10 -4.10
CA PRO A 384 -6.92 -13.91 -5.09
C PRO A 384 -7.81 -12.72 -4.70
N ALA A 385 -8.61 -12.20 -5.63
CA ALA A 385 -9.55 -11.09 -5.38
C ALA A 385 -10.77 -11.45 -4.50
N ILE A 386 -10.76 -12.63 -3.89
CA ILE A 386 -11.79 -13.15 -2.99
C ILE A 386 -11.29 -12.94 -1.57
N ILE A 387 -11.97 -12.12 -0.77
CA ILE A 387 -11.63 -11.94 0.64
C ILE A 387 -12.01 -13.19 1.44
N SER A 388 -11.03 -13.74 2.16
CA SER A 388 -11.22 -14.82 3.12
C SER A 388 -10.28 -14.64 4.30
N ILE A 389 -10.63 -15.26 5.42
CA ILE A 389 -9.83 -15.29 6.63
C ILE A 389 -9.13 -16.64 6.75
N PHE A 390 -7.82 -16.61 7.00
CA PHE A 390 -7.09 -17.75 7.53
C PHE A 390 -6.99 -17.62 9.06
N LEU A 391 -7.49 -18.60 9.81
CA LEU A 391 -7.39 -18.64 11.28
C LEU A 391 -6.40 -19.70 11.75
N GLY A 392 -6.22 -20.75 10.94
CA GLY A 392 -5.50 -21.95 11.29
C GLY A 392 -6.30 -22.93 12.15
N ASP A 393 -5.81 -24.16 12.23
CA ASP A 393 -6.53 -25.33 12.76
C ASP A 393 -7.03 -25.15 14.20
N GLU A 394 -6.25 -24.48 15.06
CA GLU A 394 -6.62 -24.28 16.47
C GLU A 394 -7.80 -23.33 16.63
N LEU A 395 -7.73 -22.16 15.99
CA LEU A 395 -8.78 -21.16 16.09
C LEU A 395 -9.99 -21.54 15.25
N SER A 396 -9.81 -22.13 14.08
CA SER A 396 -10.90 -22.69 13.28
C SER A 396 -11.68 -23.74 14.05
N ASP A 397 -11.00 -24.62 14.81
CA ASP A 397 -11.66 -25.59 15.68
C ASP A 397 -12.46 -24.93 16.80
N ILE A 398 -11.92 -23.87 17.43
CA ILE A 398 -12.66 -23.08 18.43
C ILE A 398 -13.91 -22.43 17.82
N ILE A 399 -13.81 -21.86 16.62
CA ILE A 399 -14.96 -21.27 15.92
C ILE A 399 -16.01 -22.35 15.59
N GLU A 400 -15.60 -23.56 15.18
CA GLU A 400 -16.54 -24.68 14.98
C GLU A 400 -17.20 -25.14 16.28
N GLN A 401 -16.45 -25.20 17.39
CA GLN A 401 -17.02 -25.49 18.71
C GLN A 401 -18.04 -24.42 19.13
N LEU A 402 -17.75 -23.13 18.87
CA LEU A 402 -18.66 -22.02 19.16
C LEU A 402 -20.03 -22.16 18.48
N LYS A 403 -20.10 -22.77 17.30
CA LYS A 403 -21.38 -23.05 16.62
C LYS A 403 -22.25 -24.02 17.42
N ASN A 404 -21.62 -24.98 18.10
CA ASN A 404 -22.29 -26.06 18.83
C ASN A 404 -22.48 -25.75 20.33
N GLY A 405 -21.92 -24.64 20.83
CA GLY A 405 -22.04 -24.21 22.21
C GLY A 405 -20.75 -23.59 22.74
N LYS A 406 -20.50 -23.71 24.04
CA LYS A 406 -19.26 -23.19 24.65
C LYS A 406 -18.06 -24.05 24.22
N PRO A 407 -16.94 -23.44 23.77
CA PRO A 407 -15.73 -24.18 23.44
C PRO A 407 -15.08 -24.72 24.72
N ASN A 408 -14.62 -25.98 24.67
CA ASN A 408 -14.12 -26.71 25.83
C ASN A 408 -12.66 -27.19 25.66
N SER A 409 -12.09 -26.99 24.49
CA SER A 409 -10.72 -27.41 24.17
C SER A 409 -10.16 -26.58 23.01
N SER A 410 -8.84 -26.65 22.82
CA SER A 410 -8.18 -26.15 21.61
C SER A 410 -7.12 -27.16 21.15
N LYS A 411 -6.87 -27.23 19.84
CA LYS A 411 -5.81 -28.10 19.30
C LYS A 411 -4.45 -27.56 19.71
N GLN A 412 -3.59 -28.42 20.25
CA GLN A 412 -2.24 -28.05 20.65
C GLN A 412 -1.20 -28.46 19.61
N GLY A 413 -0.14 -27.67 19.55
CA GLY A 413 1.11 -28.03 18.88
C GLY A 413 1.79 -29.25 19.50
N GLY A 414 2.78 -29.80 18.80
CA GLY A 414 3.57 -30.96 19.26
C GLY A 414 5.04 -30.60 19.45
N GLU A 415 5.88 -31.60 19.75
CA GLU A 415 7.34 -31.47 19.62
C GLU A 415 7.81 -32.11 18.31
N LEU A 416 8.64 -31.40 17.55
CA LEU A 416 9.28 -31.92 16.36
C LEU A 416 10.65 -32.46 16.73
N THR A 417 10.79 -33.79 16.71
CA THR A 417 12.10 -34.43 16.85
C THR A 417 12.83 -34.35 15.51
N ILE A 418 13.82 -33.47 15.42
CA ILE A 418 14.74 -33.48 14.29
C ILE A 418 15.62 -34.71 14.47
N GLY A 419 15.66 -35.62 13.50
CA GLY A 419 16.35 -36.92 13.56
C GLY A 419 17.89 -36.85 13.67
N VAL A 420 18.43 -35.78 14.26
CA VAL A 420 19.84 -35.51 14.50
C VAL A 420 20.01 -35.09 15.96
N SER A 421 20.73 -35.90 16.74
CA SER A 421 20.86 -35.74 18.20
C SER A 421 21.56 -34.46 18.67
N THR A 422 22.26 -33.76 17.78
CA THR A 422 22.91 -32.47 18.09
C THR A 422 21.97 -31.29 17.99
N LEU A 423 20.76 -31.47 17.43
CA LEU A 423 19.77 -30.41 17.29
C LEU A 423 18.71 -30.53 18.40
N PRO A 424 18.24 -29.40 18.96
CA PRO A 424 17.18 -29.43 19.95
C PRO A 424 15.87 -29.90 19.32
N SER A 425 15.02 -30.55 20.11
CA SER A 425 13.60 -30.69 19.76
C SER A 425 13.02 -29.29 19.58
N LEU A 426 12.34 -29.06 18.46
CA LEU A 426 11.69 -27.79 18.18
C LEU A 426 10.22 -27.86 18.59
N PRO A 427 9.66 -26.81 19.21
CA PRO A 427 8.21 -26.71 19.36
C PRO A 427 7.57 -26.63 17.96
N LYS A 428 6.55 -27.45 17.72
CA LYS A 428 5.73 -27.43 16.50
C LYS A 428 4.44 -26.68 16.81
N ASP A 429 4.16 -25.62 16.05
CA ASP A 429 2.89 -24.90 16.16
C ASP A 429 1.68 -25.79 15.81
N SER A 430 0.50 -25.41 16.31
CA SER A 430 -0.76 -26.13 16.09
C SER A 430 -1.23 -26.09 14.63
N THR A 431 -0.75 -25.13 13.84
CA THR A 431 -1.06 -24.99 12.41
C THR A 431 0.16 -24.49 11.63
N ASP A 432 0.27 -24.89 10.37
CA ASP A 432 1.17 -24.27 9.40
C ASP A 432 0.63 -22.90 8.93
N ARG A 433 1.48 -22.06 8.32
CA ARG A 433 1.08 -20.74 7.81
C ARG A 433 0.52 -20.85 6.40
N ASN A 434 -0.60 -20.18 6.12
CA ASN A 434 -1.14 -20.07 4.76
C ASN A 434 -0.69 -18.77 4.10
N ARG A 435 0.05 -18.85 2.97
CA ARG A 435 0.52 -17.69 2.20
C ARG A 435 -0.52 -17.09 1.24
N THR A 436 -1.55 -17.86 0.89
CA THR A 436 -2.50 -17.52 -0.19
C THR A 436 -3.71 -16.74 0.30
N SER A 437 -3.95 -16.71 1.61
CA SER A 437 -5.09 -16.02 2.21
C SER A 437 -4.89 -14.49 2.20
N PRO A 438 -5.93 -13.72 1.81
CA PRO A 438 -5.93 -12.26 1.87
C PRO A 438 -5.75 -11.68 3.27
N PHE A 439 -6.37 -12.29 4.28
CA PHE A 439 -6.43 -11.79 5.65
C PHE A 439 -6.13 -12.92 6.62
N ALA A 440 -4.91 -12.97 7.15
CA ALA A 440 -4.43 -14.13 7.90
C ALA A 440 -4.15 -13.79 9.37
N PHE A 441 -4.72 -14.55 10.30
CA PHE A 441 -4.32 -14.49 11.69
C PHE A 441 -2.93 -15.11 11.86
N THR A 442 -1.98 -14.32 12.38
CA THR A 442 -0.56 -14.72 12.48
C THR A 442 -0.10 -14.73 13.95
N GLY A 443 -0.92 -15.32 14.80
CA GLY A 443 -0.63 -15.57 16.22
C GLY A 443 -1.23 -14.53 17.17
N ASN A 444 -1.06 -13.24 16.86
CA ASN A 444 -1.57 -12.16 17.73
C ASN A 444 -1.96 -10.86 16.99
N LYS A 445 -2.19 -10.99 15.69
CA LYS A 445 -2.49 -9.91 14.75
C LYS A 445 -3.07 -10.50 13.46
N PHE A 446 -3.72 -9.68 12.65
CA PHE A 446 -4.13 -10.05 11.30
C PHE A 446 -3.22 -9.40 10.26
N GLU A 447 -2.78 -10.18 9.29
CA GLU A 447 -1.97 -9.76 8.17
C GLU A 447 -2.84 -9.59 6.93
N PHE A 448 -3.01 -8.36 6.46
CA PHE A 448 -3.74 -8.05 5.23
C PHE A 448 -2.78 -7.94 4.04
N ARG A 449 -2.81 -8.93 3.14
CA ARG A 449 -1.82 -9.13 2.07
C ARG A 449 -2.20 -8.51 0.72
N MET A 450 -3.44 -8.07 0.57
CA MET A 450 -3.91 -7.48 -0.69
C MET A 450 -3.39 -6.06 -0.94
N VAL A 451 -2.87 -5.38 0.09
CA VAL A 451 -2.51 -3.96 -0.03
C VAL A 451 -1.40 -3.79 -1.08
N PRO A 452 -1.55 -2.85 -2.02
CA PRO A 452 -0.56 -2.59 -3.07
C PRO A 452 0.75 -2.01 -2.53
N SER A 453 1.89 -2.36 -3.14
CA SER A 453 3.20 -1.80 -2.79
C SER A 453 3.31 -0.29 -2.99
N SER A 454 2.51 0.32 -3.86
CA SER A 454 2.51 1.78 -4.09
C SER A 454 1.50 2.57 -3.22
N LEU A 455 0.50 1.89 -2.64
CA LEU A 455 -0.63 2.57 -1.98
C LEU A 455 -0.32 3.00 -0.54
N SER A 456 -0.85 4.15 -0.09
CA SER A 456 -0.83 4.50 1.34
C SER A 456 -1.61 3.47 2.17
N ILE A 457 -1.03 3.02 3.30
CA ILE A 457 -1.70 2.09 4.22
C ILE A 457 -2.88 2.72 4.96
N ALA A 458 -3.06 4.05 4.91
CA ALA A 458 -4.17 4.73 5.56
C ALA A 458 -5.54 4.20 5.09
N GLY A 459 -5.73 4.01 3.78
CA GLY A 459 -7.01 3.58 3.20
C GLY A 459 -7.49 2.23 3.74
N PRO A 460 -6.68 1.15 3.60
CA PRO A 460 -6.97 -0.14 4.21
C PRO A 460 -7.29 -0.07 5.69
N ASN A 461 -6.51 0.70 6.45
CA ASN A 461 -6.69 0.79 7.90
C ASN A 461 -7.94 1.60 8.31
N VAL A 462 -8.32 2.63 7.56
CA VAL A 462 -9.61 3.32 7.76
C VAL A 462 -10.77 2.34 7.65
N VAL A 463 -10.73 1.48 6.63
CA VAL A 463 -11.76 0.45 6.41
C VAL A 463 -11.73 -0.56 7.56
N ILE A 464 -10.60 -1.21 7.82
CA ILE A 464 -10.45 -2.24 8.87
C ILE A 464 -10.91 -1.70 10.23
N ASN A 465 -10.43 -0.52 10.63
CA ASN A 465 -10.80 0.08 11.91
C ASN A 465 -12.31 0.33 11.99
N THR A 466 -12.92 0.86 10.92
CA THR A 466 -14.35 1.23 10.94
C THR A 466 -15.26 0.01 10.93
N ILE A 467 -14.97 -1.00 10.09
CA ILE A 467 -15.80 -2.23 10.02
C ILE A 467 -15.74 -3.01 11.33
N VAL A 468 -14.57 -3.07 11.98
CA VAL A 468 -14.43 -3.73 13.28
C VAL A 468 -15.12 -2.91 14.37
N ALA A 469 -15.01 -1.58 14.34
CA ALA A 469 -15.71 -0.71 15.29
C ALA A 469 -17.23 -0.82 15.19
N GLU A 470 -17.79 -0.97 14.00
CA GLU A 470 -19.22 -1.22 13.80
C GLU A 470 -19.66 -2.50 14.50
N VAL A 471 -18.96 -3.60 14.29
CA VAL A 471 -19.31 -4.87 14.93
C VAL A 471 -19.16 -4.79 16.46
N LEU A 472 -18.08 -4.17 16.95
CA LEU A 472 -17.89 -3.95 18.39
C LEU A 472 -19.01 -3.08 18.98
N SER A 473 -19.49 -2.07 18.24
CA SER A 473 -20.62 -1.24 18.66
C SER A 473 -21.89 -2.08 18.80
N GLN A 474 -22.21 -2.90 17.79
CA GLN A 474 -23.39 -3.79 17.82
C GLN A 474 -23.33 -4.79 18.99
N MET A 475 -22.15 -5.36 19.25
CA MET A 475 -21.93 -6.27 20.39
C MET A 475 -22.10 -5.53 21.72
N ALA A 476 -21.50 -4.34 21.87
CA ALA A 476 -21.61 -3.53 23.07
C ALA A 476 -23.07 -3.11 23.34
N ASP A 477 -23.80 -2.68 22.31
CA ASP A 477 -25.20 -2.25 22.41
C ASP A 477 -26.14 -3.36 22.93
N ARG A 478 -25.82 -4.62 22.63
CA ARG A 478 -26.53 -5.80 23.16
C ARG A 478 -26.09 -6.13 24.58
N LEU A 479 -24.78 -6.24 24.81
CA LEU A 479 -24.20 -6.65 26.09
C LEU A 479 -24.48 -5.65 27.22
N GLU A 480 -24.50 -4.34 26.93
CA GLU A 480 -24.82 -3.29 27.91
C GLU A 480 -26.27 -3.38 28.42
N LYS A 481 -27.17 -4.02 27.67
CA LYS A 481 -28.58 -4.21 28.03
C LYS A 481 -28.88 -5.60 28.58
N ALA A 482 -27.89 -6.48 28.63
CA ALA A 482 -28.07 -7.86 29.05
C ALA A 482 -28.21 -7.97 30.57
N GLU A 483 -29.22 -8.72 31.04
CA GLU A 483 -29.33 -9.08 32.45
C GLU A 483 -28.31 -10.16 32.84
N ASP A 484 -28.08 -11.13 31.95
CA ASP A 484 -27.02 -12.13 32.03
C ASP A 484 -25.95 -11.86 30.96
N PHE A 485 -24.88 -11.19 31.37
CA PHE A 485 -23.75 -10.88 30.50
C PHE A 485 -23.13 -12.13 29.86
N HIS A 486 -22.94 -13.21 30.63
CA HIS A 486 -22.26 -14.40 30.14
C HIS A 486 -23.12 -15.18 29.15
N GLY A 487 -24.42 -15.29 29.43
CA GLY A 487 -25.39 -15.89 28.52
C GLY A 487 -25.50 -15.14 27.19
N GLU A 488 -25.66 -13.81 27.24
CA GLU A 488 -25.78 -12.99 26.03
C GLU A 488 -24.47 -12.98 25.23
N LEU A 489 -23.31 -12.92 25.90
CA LEU A 489 -22.01 -13.02 25.23
C LEU A 489 -21.87 -14.35 24.48
N GLN A 490 -22.21 -15.46 25.13
CA GLN A 490 -22.16 -16.78 24.49
C GLN A 490 -23.11 -16.85 23.28
N ALA A 491 -24.31 -16.27 23.38
CA ALA A 491 -25.27 -16.22 22.28
C ALA A 491 -24.70 -15.41 21.09
N ILE A 492 -24.14 -14.23 21.35
CA ILE A 492 -23.52 -13.39 20.31
C ILE A 492 -22.37 -14.14 19.61
N LEU A 493 -21.47 -14.77 20.37
CA LEU A 493 -20.34 -15.50 19.78
C LEU A 493 -20.81 -16.69 18.93
N GLN A 494 -21.83 -17.41 19.39
CA GLN A 494 -22.42 -18.52 18.68
C GLN A 494 -23.13 -18.07 17.39
N GLU A 495 -23.94 -17.01 17.45
CA GLU A 495 -24.58 -16.41 16.28
C GLU A 495 -23.53 -16.01 15.23
N ILE A 496 -22.44 -15.37 15.67
CA ILE A 496 -21.36 -14.96 14.75
C ILE A 496 -20.70 -16.18 14.12
N ALA A 497 -20.35 -17.19 14.91
CA ALA A 497 -19.74 -18.42 14.40
C ALA A 497 -20.66 -19.12 13.38
N ILE A 498 -21.97 -19.16 13.61
CA ILE A 498 -22.94 -19.78 12.70
C ILE A 498 -23.06 -18.98 11.40
N HIS A 499 -23.21 -17.66 11.47
CA HIS A 499 -23.58 -16.84 10.32
C HIS A 499 -22.40 -16.30 9.50
N HIS A 500 -21.24 -16.10 10.12
CA HIS A 500 -20.10 -15.43 9.48
C HIS A 500 -18.88 -16.33 9.24
N SER A 501 -18.90 -17.60 9.67
CA SER A 501 -17.79 -18.54 9.40
C SER A 501 -17.60 -18.89 7.93
N ARG A 502 -18.52 -18.50 7.03
CA ARG A 502 -18.37 -18.72 5.59
C ARG A 502 -17.13 -18.05 4.99
N VAL A 503 -16.66 -16.94 5.58
CA VAL A 503 -15.45 -16.21 5.16
C VAL A 503 -14.16 -16.92 5.59
N VAL A 504 -14.23 -17.86 6.53
CA VAL A 504 -13.08 -18.62 7.02
C VAL A 504 -12.72 -19.72 6.01
N PHE A 505 -11.47 -19.70 5.56
CA PHE A 505 -10.94 -20.68 4.63
C PHE A 505 -9.44 -20.88 4.84
N ASP A 506 -9.08 -22.08 5.31
CA ASP A 506 -7.69 -22.42 5.62
C ASP A 506 -6.95 -23.12 4.45
N GLY A 507 -7.63 -23.34 3.31
CA GLY A 507 -7.10 -24.06 2.16
C GLY A 507 -6.35 -23.19 1.13
N ASN A 508 -6.06 -23.78 -0.03
CA ASN A 508 -5.36 -23.10 -1.13
C ASN A 508 -6.28 -22.10 -1.86
N GLY A 509 -6.03 -20.80 -1.65
CA GLY A 509 -6.79 -19.71 -2.27
C GLY A 509 -6.66 -19.61 -3.80
N TYR A 510 -5.67 -20.26 -4.41
CA TYR A 510 -5.48 -20.26 -5.87
C TYR A 510 -6.26 -21.33 -6.61
N SER A 511 -6.81 -22.30 -5.88
CA SER A 511 -7.51 -23.41 -6.50
C SER A 511 -8.79 -22.95 -7.21
N GLU A 512 -9.07 -23.51 -8.40
CA GLU A 512 -10.38 -23.33 -9.04
C GLU A 512 -11.54 -23.83 -8.16
N GLU A 513 -11.25 -24.81 -7.30
CA GLU A 513 -12.16 -25.32 -6.29
C GLU A 513 -12.56 -24.21 -5.30
N TRP A 514 -11.61 -23.42 -4.81
CA TRP A 514 -11.91 -22.28 -3.96
C TRP A 514 -12.76 -21.23 -4.66
N VAL A 515 -12.50 -20.93 -5.94
CA VAL A 515 -13.32 -19.97 -6.69
C VAL A 515 -14.79 -20.42 -6.76
N LYS A 516 -15.03 -21.70 -7.05
CA LYS A 516 -16.39 -22.28 -7.10
C LYS A 516 -17.03 -22.32 -5.72
N GLU A 517 -16.26 -22.68 -4.70
CA GLU A 517 -16.73 -22.78 -3.32
C GLU A 517 -17.06 -21.42 -2.72
N ALA A 518 -16.22 -20.41 -2.93
CA ALA A 518 -16.45 -19.04 -2.50
C ALA A 518 -17.74 -18.47 -3.13
N ALA A 519 -17.97 -18.73 -4.41
CA ALA A 519 -19.21 -18.35 -5.09
C ALA A 519 -20.43 -19.07 -4.47
N ARG A 520 -20.32 -20.38 -4.15
CA ARG A 520 -21.37 -21.14 -3.45
C ARG A 520 -21.68 -20.56 -2.05
N ARG A 521 -20.65 -20.06 -1.36
CA ARG A 521 -20.76 -19.40 -0.05
C ARG A 521 -21.30 -17.95 -0.14
N GLY A 522 -21.38 -17.39 -1.35
CA GLY A 522 -21.81 -16.02 -1.58
C GLY A 522 -20.74 -14.97 -1.26
N LEU A 523 -19.46 -15.35 -1.28
CA LEU A 523 -18.34 -14.41 -1.11
C LEU A 523 -18.10 -13.63 -2.42
N PRO A 524 -17.91 -12.31 -2.35
CA PRO A 524 -17.67 -11.50 -3.54
C PRO A 524 -16.30 -11.81 -4.17
N ASN A 525 -16.26 -11.84 -5.50
CA ASN A 525 -15.04 -11.98 -6.29
C ASN A 525 -14.90 -10.77 -7.22
N LEU A 526 -14.37 -9.66 -6.70
CA LEU A 526 -14.24 -8.38 -7.43
C LEU A 526 -12.85 -8.31 -8.06
N SER A 527 -12.75 -8.89 -9.26
CA SER A 527 -11.46 -9.08 -9.95
C SER A 527 -10.81 -7.79 -10.42
N SER A 528 -11.59 -6.74 -10.68
CA SER A 528 -11.10 -5.47 -11.22
C SER A 528 -11.31 -4.30 -10.25
N THR A 529 -10.40 -3.32 -10.31
CA THR A 529 -10.47 -2.09 -9.53
C THR A 529 -11.76 -1.31 -9.83
N VAL A 530 -12.19 -1.26 -11.08
CA VAL A 530 -13.43 -0.56 -11.50
C VAL A 530 -14.67 -1.14 -10.81
N GLU A 531 -14.75 -2.46 -10.67
CA GLU A 531 -15.86 -3.12 -9.96
C GLU A 531 -15.75 -2.96 -8.45
N ALA A 532 -14.54 -3.12 -7.90
CA ALA A 532 -14.31 -3.03 -6.46
C ALA A 532 -14.64 -1.64 -5.91
N ILE A 533 -14.28 -0.57 -6.62
CA ILE A 533 -14.50 0.82 -6.19
C ILE A 533 -15.99 1.14 -5.98
N SER A 534 -16.90 0.49 -6.71
CA SER A 534 -18.36 0.66 -6.53
C SER A 534 -18.86 0.34 -5.12
N ALA A 535 -18.12 -0.47 -4.35
CA ALA A 535 -18.44 -0.74 -2.94
C ALA A 535 -18.40 0.52 -2.06
N LEU A 536 -17.68 1.57 -2.45
CA LEU A 536 -17.57 2.83 -1.69
C LEU A 536 -18.89 3.62 -1.63
N ILE A 537 -19.75 3.45 -2.64
CA ILE A 537 -21.01 4.18 -2.77
C ILE A 537 -22.24 3.30 -2.54
N SER A 538 -22.05 2.08 -2.03
CA SER A 538 -23.17 1.24 -1.62
C SER A 538 -23.88 1.87 -0.42
N GLU A 539 -25.21 1.71 -0.34
CA GLU A 539 -26.00 2.24 0.78
C GLU A 539 -25.46 1.74 2.13
N LYS A 540 -25.06 0.46 2.18
CA LYS A 540 -24.45 -0.17 3.35
C LYS A 540 -23.16 0.54 3.78
N THR A 541 -22.26 0.85 2.84
CA THR A 541 -21.00 1.55 3.13
C THR A 541 -21.22 2.99 3.56
N ILE A 542 -22.14 3.70 2.90
CA ILE A 542 -22.45 5.10 3.25
C ILE A 542 -23.00 5.18 4.67
N GLU A 543 -23.92 4.28 5.04
CA GLU A 543 -24.48 4.26 6.39
C GLU A 543 -23.44 3.88 7.45
N LEU A 544 -22.59 2.88 7.17
CA LEU A 544 -21.47 2.50 8.05
C LEU A 544 -20.61 3.72 8.42
N PHE A 545 -20.09 4.42 7.41
CA PHE A 545 -19.15 5.51 7.67
C PHE A 545 -19.83 6.74 8.27
N LYS A 546 -21.09 7.00 7.91
CA LYS A 546 -21.90 8.09 8.47
C LYS A 546 -22.23 7.84 9.93
N HIS A 547 -22.62 6.61 10.29
CA HIS A 547 -22.92 6.19 11.67
C HIS A 547 -21.73 6.47 12.60
N HIS A 548 -20.51 6.15 12.13
CA HIS A 548 -19.29 6.36 12.90
C HIS A 548 -18.64 7.74 12.73
N GLY A 549 -19.20 8.63 11.90
CA GLY A 549 -18.66 9.96 11.65
C GLY A 549 -17.26 9.97 11.01
N VAL A 550 -16.87 8.88 10.33
CA VAL A 550 -15.55 8.73 9.71
C VAL A 550 -15.52 9.38 8.32
N PHE A 551 -16.52 9.06 7.50
CA PHE A 551 -16.78 9.75 6.23
C PHE A 551 -18.24 10.21 6.13
N SER A 552 -18.44 11.35 5.46
CA SER A 552 -19.73 11.76 4.92
C SER A 552 -20.01 11.07 3.56
N ALA A 553 -21.28 11.06 3.15
CA ALA A 553 -21.67 10.56 1.83
C ALA A 553 -20.91 11.31 0.70
N THR A 554 -20.77 12.64 0.83
CA THR A 554 -20.03 13.47 -0.12
C THR A 554 -18.54 13.07 -0.20
N GLU A 555 -17.90 12.80 0.93
CA GLU A 555 -16.49 12.36 0.98
C GLU A 555 -16.28 10.97 0.33
N LEU A 556 -17.27 10.08 0.44
CA LEU A 556 -17.25 8.75 -0.20
C LEU A 556 -17.46 8.84 -1.71
N HIS A 557 -18.47 9.59 -2.17
CA HIS A 557 -18.70 9.81 -3.60
C HIS A 557 -17.49 10.48 -4.28
N SER A 558 -16.88 11.46 -3.62
CA SER A 558 -15.64 12.08 -4.11
C SER A 558 -14.51 11.07 -4.28
N ARG A 559 -14.31 10.19 -3.31
CA ARG A 559 -13.30 9.12 -3.36
C ARG A 559 -13.56 8.14 -4.51
N TYR A 560 -14.81 7.74 -4.67
CA TYR A 560 -15.26 6.90 -5.78
C TYR A 560 -14.89 7.51 -7.14
N GLU A 561 -15.24 8.77 -7.37
CA GLU A 561 -14.90 9.48 -8.61
C GLU A 561 -13.39 9.63 -8.81
N ILE A 562 -12.64 10.05 -7.77
CA ILE A 562 -11.19 10.21 -7.84
C ILE A 562 -10.51 8.89 -8.23
N TYR A 563 -10.88 7.77 -7.62
CA TYR A 563 -10.24 6.49 -7.89
C TYR A 563 -10.55 5.95 -9.30
N LEU A 564 -11.78 6.14 -9.80
CA LEU A 564 -12.14 5.79 -11.18
C LEU A 564 -11.41 6.66 -12.21
N GLU A 565 -11.29 7.95 -11.94
CA GLU A 565 -10.48 8.85 -12.77
C GLU A 565 -9.00 8.47 -12.76
N GLN A 566 -8.44 8.16 -11.58
CA GLN A 566 -7.04 7.74 -11.44
C GLN A 566 -6.77 6.45 -12.22
N TYR A 567 -7.68 5.46 -12.14
CA TYR A 567 -7.62 4.24 -12.93
C TYR A 567 -7.58 4.57 -14.43
N SER A 568 -8.56 5.34 -14.91
CA SER A 568 -8.68 5.71 -16.33
C SER A 568 -7.46 6.49 -16.82
N LYS A 569 -6.96 7.44 -16.03
CA LYS A 569 -5.76 8.24 -16.34
C LYS A 569 -4.51 7.36 -16.42
N THR A 570 -4.35 6.42 -15.49
CA THR A 570 -3.19 5.51 -15.46
C THR A 570 -3.16 4.62 -16.70
N ILE A 571 -4.26 3.92 -17.00
CA ILE A 571 -4.36 3.07 -18.20
C ILE A 571 -4.18 3.90 -19.49
N ASN A 572 -4.70 5.12 -19.52
CA ASN A 572 -4.47 6.02 -20.66
C ASN A 572 -3.00 6.40 -20.83
N ILE A 573 -2.26 6.71 -19.76
CA ILE A 573 -0.82 6.99 -19.82
C ILE A 573 -0.06 5.76 -20.32
N GLU A 574 -0.41 4.56 -19.83
CA GLU A 574 0.17 3.31 -20.30
C GLU A 574 -0.10 3.09 -21.79
N ALA A 575 -1.36 3.20 -22.24
CA ALA A 575 -1.75 3.04 -23.64
C ALA A 575 -1.03 4.03 -24.57
N LEU A 576 -0.96 5.31 -24.19
CA LEU A 576 -0.26 6.33 -24.96
C LEU A 576 1.24 6.05 -25.04
N THR A 577 1.84 5.58 -23.95
CA THR A 577 3.26 5.19 -23.90
C THR A 577 3.53 3.98 -24.77
N MET A 578 2.64 2.96 -24.76
CA MET A 578 2.73 1.81 -25.65
C MET A 578 2.69 2.22 -27.12
N VAL A 579 1.75 3.11 -27.49
CA VAL A 579 1.64 3.62 -28.86
C VAL A 579 2.92 4.36 -29.26
N ASP A 580 3.47 5.20 -28.38
CA ASP A 580 4.69 5.96 -28.67
C ASP A 580 5.90 5.04 -28.87
N VAL A 581 6.14 4.12 -27.93
CA VAL A 581 7.24 3.15 -28.00
C VAL A 581 7.10 2.23 -29.21
N ALA A 582 5.90 1.71 -29.48
CA ALA A 582 5.66 0.84 -30.64
C ALA A 582 5.92 1.58 -31.95
N LYS A 583 5.45 2.82 -32.10
CA LYS A 583 5.62 3.63 -33.33
C LYS A 583 7.02 4.16 -33.54
N ARG A 584 7.67 4.66 -32.49
CA ARG A 584 8.91 5.42 -32.62
C ARG A 584 10.16 4.60 -32.34
N GLN A 585 10.03 3.45 -31.68
CA GLN A 585 11.18 2.62 -31.31
C GLN A 585 11.08 1.24 -31.96
N ILE A 586 10.04 0.46 -31.66
CA ILE A 586 9.94 -0.94 -32.09
C ILE A 586 9.73 -1.04 -33.60
N LEU A 587 8.70 -0.39 -34.17
CA LEU A 587 8.42 -0.46 -35.61
C LEU A 587 9.65 -0.10 -36.47
N PRO A 588 10.36 1.02 -36.23
CA PRO A 588 11.57 1.35 -36.98
C PRO A 588 12.69 0.33 -36.81
N ALA A 589 12.89 -0.24 -35.61
CA ALA A 589 13.90 -1.26 -35.37
C ALA A 589 13.62 -2.53 -36.19
N VAL A 590 12.37 -3.01 -36.17
CA VAL A 590 11.96 -4.19 -36.94
C VAL A 590 12.06 -3.93 -38.44
N MET A 591 11.67 -2.74 -38.93
CA MET A 591 11.82 -2.38 -40.34
C MET A 591 13.27 -2.37 -40.81
N ARG A 592 14.19 -1.84 -39.98
CA ARG A 592 15.63 -1.87 -40.28
C ARG A 592 16.14 -3.31 -40.36
N TYR A 593 15.82 -4.13 -39.36
CA TYR A 593 16.27 -5.52 -39.33
C TYR A 593 15.72 -6.33 -40.52
N SER A 594 14.44 -6.19 -40.86
CA SER A 594 13.85 -6.79 -42.06
C SER A 594 14.55 -6.36 -43.35
N THR A 595 14.97 -5.09 -43.44
CA THR A 595 15.73 -4.58 -44.58
C THR A 595 17.12 -5.19 -44.65
N GLU A 596 17.80 -5.35 -43.51
CA GLU A 596 19.10 -6.02 -43.45
C GLU A 596 19.03 -7.50 -43.83
N LEU A 597 18.00 -8.23 -43.39
CA LEU A 597 17.76 -9.61 -43.82
C LEU A 597 17.54 -9.68 -45.34
N ALA A 598 16.71 -8.79 -45.90
CA ALA A 598 16.48 -8.74 -47.34
C ALA A 598 17.77 -8.38 -48.12
N HIS A 599 18.55 -7.44 -47.62
CA HIS A 599 19.83 -7.06 -48.21
C HIS A 599 20.84 -8.22 -48.17
N SER A 600 20.92 -8.94 -47.05
CA SER A 600 21.76 -10.13 -46.87
C SER A 600 21.39 -11.22 -47.89
N ILE A 601 20.10 -11.54 -48.01
CA ILE A 601 19.58 -12.51 -49.00
C ILE A 601 20.00 -12.13 -50.42
N ASN A 602 19.77 -10.88 -50.80
CA ASN A 602 20.07 -10.39 -52.15
C ASN A 602 21.58 -10.38 -52.42
N THR A 603 22.39 -9.95 -51.45
CA THR A 603 23.85 -9.84 -51.60
C THR A 603 24.49 -11.21 -51.75
N ILE A 604 24.11 -12.18 -50.91
CA ILE A 604 24.62 -13.55 -50.97
C ILE A 604 24.25 -14.20 -52.32
N ARG A 605 22.98 -14.13 -52.73
CA ARG A 605 22.53 -14.70 -54.02
C ARG A 605 23.13 -13.99 -55.24
N THR A 606 23.51 -12.72 -55.12
CA THR A 606 24.22 -12.00 -56.20
C THR A 606 25.66 -12.49 -56.33
N ALA A 607 26.34 -12.76 -55.21
CA ALA A 607 27.71 -13.25 -55.19
C ALA A 607 27.81 -14.74 -55.60
N ASP A 608 26.83 -15.54 -55.19
CA ASP A 608 26.72 -16.96 -55.53
C ASP A 608 25.22 -17.34 -55.71
N PRO A 609 24.76 -17.52 -56.97
CA PRO A 609 23.38 -17.87 -57.27
C PRO A 609 22.90 -19.17 -56.60
N GLU A 610 23.79 -20.12 -56.29
CA GLU A 610 23.45 -21.42 -55.70
C GLU A 610 23.49 -21.41 -54.16
N ALA A 611 23.97 -20.33 -53.53
CA ALA A 611 24.12 -20.26 -52.08
C ALA A 611 22.80 -20.37 -51.31
N GLU A 612 22.72 -21.28 -50.35
CA GLU A 612 21.52 -21.46 -49.51
C GLU A 612 21.31 -20.31 -48.52
N VAL A 613 20.10 -19.73 -48.52
CA VAL A 613 19.71 -18.55 -47.70
C VAL A 613 18.43 -18.81 -46.90
N LEU A 614 18.20 -20.08 -46.56
CA LEU A 614 16.97 -20.53 -45.91
C LEU A 614 16.76 -19.84 -44.56
N ALA A 615 17.81 -19.69 -43.74
CA ALA A 615 17.71 -19.09 -42.41
C ALA A 615 17.21 -17.63 -42.47
N GLN A 616 17.82 -16.80 -43.33
CA GLN A 616 17.43 -15.40 -43.50
C GLN A 616 16.00 -15.28 -44.06
N ARG A 617 15.66 -16.14 -45.03
CA ARG A 617 14.33 -16.13 -45.66
C ARG A 617 13.24 -16.55 -44.68
N SER A 618 13.45 -17.60 -43.90
CA SER A 618 12.51 -18.06 -42.87
C SER A 618 12.27 -16.96 -41.85
N LEU A 619 13.34 -16.33 -41.34
CA LEU A 619 13.21 -15.25 -40.36
C LEU A 619 12.48 -14.04 -40.93
N LEU A 620 12.78 -13.63 -42.16
CA LEU A 620 12.06 -12.54 -42.83
C LEU A 620 10.57 -12.88 -43.04
N ASN A 621 10.25 -14.14 -43.38
CA ASN A 621 8.87 -14.60 -43.55
C ASN A 621 8.08 -14.64 -42.24
N GLU A 622 8.74 -14.86 -41.10
CA GLU A 622 8.14 -14.80 -39.77
C GLU A 622 7.94 -13.36 -39.28
N ILE A 623 8.94 -12.49 -39.49
CA ILE A 623 8.90 -11.09 -39.06
C ILE A 623 7.90 -10.27 -39.87
N SER A 624 7.79 -10.50 -41.18
CA SER A 624 6.93 -9.70 -42.07
C SER A 624 5.46 -9.63 -41.62
N PRO A 625 4.76 -10.74 -41.32
CA PRO A 625 3.39 -10.67 -40.81
C PRO A 625 3.31 -10.01 -39.44
N LEU A 626 4.26 -10.28 -38.54
CA LEU A 626 4.29 -9.65 -37.21
C LEU A 626 4.50 -8.14 -37.29
N LEU A 627 5.32 -7.66 -38.24
CA LEU A 627 5.51 -6.23 -38.49
C LEU A 627 4.22 -5.55 -38.95
N LYS A 628 3.47 -6.19 -39.85
CA LYS A 628 2.14 -5.74 -40.27
C LYS A 628 1.18 -5.69 -39.08
N ASP A 629 1.12 -6.76 -38.29
CA ASP A 629 0.24 -6.88 -37.13
C ASP A 629 0.58 -5.85 -36.06
N LEU A 630 1.87 -5.60 -35.79
CA LEU A 630 2.33 -4.58 -34.85
C LEU A 630 1.80 -3.21 -35.27
N SER A 631 1.89 -2.88 -36.56
CA SER A 631 1.36 -1.62 -37.10
C SER A 631 -0.15 -1.51 -36.96
N LEU A 632 -0.90 -2.57 -37.30
CA LEU A 632 -2.37 -2.60 -37.22
C LEU A 632 -2.86 -2.50 -35.76
N LYS A 633 -2.28 -3.29 -34.86
CA LYS A 633 -2.62 -3.28 -33.43
C LYS A 633 -2.25 -1.97 -32.75
N THR A 634 -1.14 -1.35 -33.15
CA THR A 634 -0.77 -0.01 -32.67
C THR A 634 -1.80 1.03 -33.09
N LYS A 635 -2.33 0.94 -34.32
CA LYS A 635 -3.42 1.81 -34.79
C LYS A 635 -4.72 1.53 -34.03
N ALA A 636 -5.08 0.26 -33.82
CA ALA A 636 -6.26 -0.12 -33.06
C ALA A 636 -6.22 0.42 -31.61
N LEU A 637 -5.08 0.29 -30.92
CA LEU A 637 -4.89 0.86 -29.58
C LEU A 637 -5.02 2.38 -29.58
N GLN A 638 -4.45 3.06 -30.58
CA GLN A 638 -4.60 4.50 -30.73
C GLN A 638 -6.07 4.92 -30.90
N ASP A 639 -6.83 4.21 -31.73
CA ASP A 639 -8.24 4.52 -32.00
C ASP A 639 -9.11 4.25 -30.77
N ALA A 640 -8.88 3.13 -30.07
CA ALA A 640 -9.53 2.83 -28.79
C ALA A 640 -9.24 3.92 -27.74
N THR A 641 -8.00 4.38 -27.64
CA THR A 641 -7.62 5.46 -26.70
C THR A 641 -8.30 6.79 -27.05
N CYS A 642 -8.42 7.10 -28.35
CA CYS A 642 -9.17 8.29 -28.80
C CYS A 642 -10.67 8.20 -28.47
N ALA A 643 -11.27 7.03 -28.66
CA ALA A 643 -12.67 6.79 -28.32
C ALA A 643 -12.92 6.88 -26.80
N ALA A 644 -12.01 6.35 -25.98
CA ALA A 644 -12.09 6.44 -24.51
C ALA A 644 -12.14 7.88 -24.00
N LYS A 645 -11.45 8.81 -24.69
CA LYS A 645 -11.51 10.25 -24.40
C LYS A 645 -12.86 10.86 -24.75
N GLN A 646 -13.67 10.29 -25.63
CA GLN A 646 -15.00 10.85 -25.92
C GLN A 646 -16.03 10.52 -24.83
N LEU A 647 -15.70 9.63 -23.89
CA LEU A 647 -16.57 9.21 -22.79
C LEU A 647 -16.44 10.09 -21.53
N HIS A 648 -15.98 11.34 -21.67
CA HIS A 648 -15.87 12.25 -20.53
C HIS A 648 -17.24 12.53 -19.88
N GLY A 649 -17.27 12.63 -18.55
CA GLY A 649 -18.46 12.98 -17.76
C GLY A 649 -19.13 11.81 -17.02
N ASP A 650 -18.71 10.57 -17.28
CA ASP A 650 -19.13 9.38 -16.53
C ASP A 650 -17.89 8.52 -16.22
N ALA A 651 -17.32 8.71 -15.04
CA ALA A 651 -16.04 8.06 -14.66
C ALA A 651 -16.16 6.53 -14.65
N TYR A 652 -17.34 5.99 -14.33
CA TYR A 652 -17.58 4.55 -14.29
C TYR A 652 -17.61 3.94 -15.69
N LYS A 653 -18.40 4.53 -16.61
CA LYS A 653 -18.42 4.06 -18.00
C LYS A 653 -17.07 4.21 -18.67
N GLN A 654 -16.36 5.30 -18.39
CA GLN A 654 -15.01 5.51 -18.89
C GLN A 654 -14.05 4.42 -18.33
N GLY A 655 -14.09 4.14 -17.03
CA GLY A 655 -13.30 3.08 -16.39
C GLY A 655 -13.55 1.70 -17.01
N ILE A 656 -14.82 1.33 -17.23
CA ILE A 656 -15.20 0.09 -17.93
C ILE A 656 -14.59 0.05 -19.34
N TYR A 657 -14.68 1.14 -20.10
CA TYR A 657 -14.14 1.17 -21.45
C TYR A 657 -12.61 1.00 -21.48
N TYR A 658 -11.89 1.63 -20.54
CA TYR A 658 -10.45 1.41 -20.39
C TYR A 658 -10.13 -0.05 -20.05
N ARG A 659 -10.88 -0.68 -19.13
CA ARG A 659 -10.70 -2.07 -18.73
C ARG A 659 -11.00 -3.07 -19.86
N ASP A 660 -12.12 -2.91 -20.56
CA ASP A 660 -12.64 -3.93 -21.47
C ASP A 660 -12.14 -3.76 -22.92
N VAL A 661 -11.81 -2.54 -23.33
CA VAL A 661 -11.43 -2.21 -24.71
C VAL A 661 -9.96 -1.81 -24.81
N VAL A 662 -9.54 -0.76 -24.08
CA VAL A 662 -8.18 -0.22 -24.20
C VAL A 662 -7.16 -1.22 -23.69
N PHE A 663 -7.37 -1.76 -22.49
CA PHE A 663 -6.46 -2.71 -21.86
C PHE A 663 -6.34 -4.03 -22.65
N LYS A 664 -7.44 -4.50 -23.25
CA LYS A 664 -7.41 -5.65 -24.16
C LYS A 664 -6.53 -5.36 -25.38
N ALA A 665 -6.69 -4.19 -26.03
CA ALA A 665 -5.87 -3.79 -27.16
C ALA A 665 -4.38 -3.62 -26.78
N MET A 666 -4.08 -3.18 -25.55
CA MET A 666 -2.71 -3.15 -25.01
C MET A 666 -2.10 -4.55 -24.96
N ASN A 667 -2.81 -5.54 -24.41
CA ASN A 667 -2.32 -6.91 -24.33
C ASN A 667 -2.09 -7.54 -25.70
N GLU A 668 -3.00 -7.29 -26.65
CA GLU A 668 -2.85 -7.78 -28.03
C GLU A 668 -1.62 -7.17 -28.72
N LEU A 669 -1.37 -5.87 -28.51
CA LEU A 669 -0.19 -5.18 -29.03
C LEU A 669 1.10 -5.71 -28.39
N ARG A 670 1.10 -5.88 -27.07
CA ARG A 670 2.22 -6.44 -26.31
C ARG A 670 2.62 -7.81 -26.85
N GLN A 671 1.65 -8.72 -27.03
CA GLN A 671 1.92 -10.08 -27.49
C GLN A 671 2.71 -10.11 -28.80
N THR A 672 2.37 -9.25 -29.76
CA THR A 672 3.08 -9.16 -31.05
C THR A 672 4.47 -8.55 -30.90
N ALA A 673 4.63 -7.52 -30.07
CA ALA A 673 5.94 -6.92 -29.81
C ALA A 673 6.89 -7.89 -29.08
N ASP A 674 6.37 -8.66 -28.12
CA ASP A 674 7.13 -9.66 -27.37
C ASP A 674 7.58 -10.80 -28.31
N GLN A 675 6.75 -11.22 -29.27
CA GLN A 675 7.18 -12.17 -30.32
C GLN A 675 8.31 -11.61 -31.20
N LEU A 676 8.25 -10.32 -31.54
CA LEU A 676 9.28 -9.65 -32.32
C LEU A 676 10.61 -9.52 -31.55
N GLU A 677 10.58 -9.31 -30.22
CA GLU A 677 11.78 -9.23 -29.38
C GLU A 677 12.65 -10.50 -29.49
N VAL A 678 12.03 -11.67 -29.63
CA VAL A 678 12.75 -12.97 -29.74
C VAL A 678 13.39 -13.16 -31.11
N LEU A 679 12.84 -12.54 -32.16
CA LEU A 679 13.25 -12.74 -33.54
C LEU A 679 14.26 -11.70 -34.04
N VAL A 680 14.16 -10.48 -33.54
CA VAL A 680 15.00 -9.36 -33.96
C VAL A 680 16.38 -9.46 -33.30
N ASP A 681 17.43 -9.08 -34.04
CA ASP A 681 18.78 -9.02 -33.50
C ASP A 681 18.81 -8.18 -32.21
N TYR A 682 19.45 -8.74 -31.19
CA TYR A 682 19.63 -8.16 -29.88
C TYR A 682 20.21 -6.74 -29.92
N ASP A 683 21.17 -6.48 -30.82
CA ASP A 683 21.83 -5.18 -30.93
C ASP A 683 20.95 -4.14 -31.66
N MET A 684 19.92 -4.59 -32.37
CA MET A 684 18.95 -3.73 -33.04
C MET A 684 17.68 -3.50 -32.23
N TRP A 685 17.43 -4.35 -31.22
CA TRP A 685 16.29 -4.19 -30.35
C TRP A 685 16.44 -2.95 -29.45
N PRO A 686 15.47 -2.02 -29.45
CA PRO A 686 15.66 -0.71 -28.84
C PRO A 686 15.53 -0.70 -27.32
N LEU A 687 14.94 -1.73 -26.72
CA LEU A 687 14.65 -1.78 -25.29
C LEU A 687 15.61 -2.72 -24.55
N PRO A 688 16.14 -2.35 -23.39
CA PRO A 688 16.79 -3.31 -22.50
C PRO A 688 15.89 -4.51 -22.20
N SER A 689 16.40 -5.73 -22.41
CA SER A 689 15.68 -6.97 -22.11
C SER A 689 15.56 -7.22 -20.61
N TYR A 690 14.61 -8.08 -20.21
CA TYR A 690 14.46 -8.47 -18.80
C TYR A 690 15.74 -9.10 -18.24
N THR A 691 16.47 -9.91 -19.02
CA THR A 691 17.77 -10.47 -18.59
C THR A 691 18.76 -9.39 -18.13
N LYS A 692 18.84 -8.27 -18.87
CA LYS A 692 19.71 -7.14 -18.51
C LYS A 692 19.23 -6.46 -17.23
N MET A 693 17.93 -6.34 -17.02
CA MET A 693 17.37 -5.61 -15.88
C MET A 693 17.37 -6.42 -14.59
N LEU A 694 17.06 -7.71 -14.66
CA LEU A 694 16.84 -8.58 -13.50
C LEU A 694 18.11 -9.25 -12.96
N PHE A 695 19.15 -9.45 -13.78
CA PHE A 695 20.32 -10.27 -13.41
C PHE A 695 21.67 -9.54 -13.45
N ARG A 696 21.69 -8.22 -13.71
CA ARG A 696 22.94 -7.44 -13.80
C ARG A 696 23.25 -6.61 -12.54
N LEU A 697 22.49 -6.82 -11.47
CA LEU A 697 22.64 -6.09 -10.21
C LEU A 697 23.67 -6.71 -9.27
#